data_AF-A0A0S0KA87-F1
#
_entry.id   AF-A0A0S0KA87-F1
#
_cell.length_a   1.000
_cell.length_b   1.000
_cell.length_c   1.000
_cell.angle_alpha   90.00
_cell.angle_beta   90.00
_cell.angle_gamma   90.00
#
_symmetry.space_group_name_H-M   'P 1'
#
loop_
_entity.id
_entity.type
_entity.pdbx_description
1 polymer ?
#
loop_
_entity_poly.entity_id
_entity_poly.type
_entity_poly.pdbx_seq_one_letter_code
_entity_poly.pdbx_strand_id
1 'polypeptide(L)'
;VNQIQKILKKSEIPIFGICLGHQLLATAIGCKTYKMKYGNRGHNLPCIHHGTGRCFMTSQNHGFAVDSDTLPAEWETLFTNANDNTNEGILHKTKPYFSVQFHPEHTAGPEDLELLFDVFLEAVKEKLTVKQNLIEKLSYKPKADTLLAEKPKKVLILGSGGLSIGQAGEFDYSGSQAIKALKEEKIQTILINPNIATVQTSKGLADKVYFLPLTPEYVEQVIKAERPNGVLLTFGGQTALNCGVELERAKVFAKYNVKIMGTPIQSIIETEDRKIFAERVAEIGEKVAPSEAVYSVAEALEAAETLGYPVMARAAFSLGGLGSGFANNQEELKILAKQALAHSNQLIIDKSLRGWKEVEYEVVRDAFDNCITVCNMENLDPLGIHTGESIVVAPSQTLSNREYNMLRTTALKVIRHFGVVGECNIQYALNPESEQYFIIEVNARLSRSSALASKATGYPLAYVAAKLSLGVALPDIKNSVTGVTTACFEPSLDYCVVKIPRWDLSKFVRVSKNIGSSMKSVGEVMAIGRNFEEAFQKALRMVDETVTGFDPYLKKVKEEELIQATDKRMFVLAAALKAKYSIEKLYDLTKIDPWFLNKMKNIIEFLNLLESQGNNLDHSMLLQAKKLGFSDKAIAVAIKSTDLVVRSHREQIGVIPFVKQIDTVAGEWPATTNYLYLTYNATTHDIKFPGSFTIVVGSGVYRIGSSVEFDWCAVGCLRELRNLGRSTIMINYNPETVSTDYDMCDRLYFEEISFEVVMDIYQIEN
;
A
#
# COMPACT_ATOMS: atom_id res chain seq x y z
N VAL A 1 -17.96 -32.52 -25.02
CA VAL A 1 -16.90 -33.58 -25.12
C VAL A 1 -16.91 -34.29 -26.48
N ASN A 2 -17.90 -35.11 -26.83
CA ASN A 2 -17.89 -35.92 -28.07
C ASN A 2 -17.63 -35.13 -29.37
N GLN A 3 -18.14 -33.90 -29.48
CA GLN A 3 -17.88 -33.06 -30.66
C GLN A 3 -16.44 -32.54 -30.70
N ILE A 4 -15.87 -32.14 -29.56
CA ILE A 4 -14.46 -31.72 -29.45
C ILE A 4 -13.55 -32.88 -29.88
N GLN A 5 -13.83 -34.10 -29.42
CA GLN A 5 -13.09 -35.31 -29.84
C GLN A 5 -13.11 -35.53 -31.36
N LYS A 6 -14.24 -35.27 -32.02
CA LYS A 6 -14.33 -35.38 -33.48
C LYS A 6 -13.48 -34.32 -34.19
N ILE A 7 -13.45 -33.09 -33.67
CA ILE A 7 -12.66 -31.99 -34.24
C ILE A 7 -11.16 -32.28 -34.10
N LEU A 8 -10.70 -32.66 -32.90
CA LEU A 8 -9.29 -32.97 -32.62
C LEU A 8 -8.69 -34.07 -33.52
N LYS A 9 -9.53 -35.00 -33.97
CA LYS A 9 -9.14 -36.09 -34.89
C LYS A 9 -9.09 -35.67 -36.36
N LYS A 10 -9.82 -34.62 -36.76
CA LYS A 10 -10.12 -34.33 -38.17
C LYS A 10 -9.59 -32.98 -38.67
N SER A 11 -9.17 -32.09 -37.78
CA SER A 11 -8.91 -30.70 -38.12
C SER A 11 -7.70 -30.16 -37.38
N GLU A 12 -6.91 -29.30 -38.02
CA GLU A 12 -5.83 -28.53 -37.39
C GLU A 12 -6.23 -27.07 -37.11
N ILE A 13 -7.53 -26.77 -37.14
CA ILE A 13 -8.05 -25.44 -36.77
C ILE A 13 -7.64 -25.16 -35.30
N PRO A 14 -7.04 -24.01 -35.00
CA PRO A 14 -6.68 -23.65 -33.63
C PRO A 14 -7.86 -23.75 -32.65
N ILE A 15 -7.58 -24.24 -31.45
CA ILE A 15 -8.57 -24.38 -30.37
C ILE A 15 -8.02 -23.71 -29.13
N PHE A 16 -8.79 -22.75 -28.58
CA PHE A 16 -8.52 -22.13 -27.30
C PHE A 16 -9.69 -22.36 -26.34
N GLY A 17 -9.45 -23.09 -25.25
CA GLY A 17 -10.45 -23.33 -24.20
C GLY A 17 -10.23 -22.44 -22.99
N ILE A 18 -11.29 -21.84 -22.45
CA ILE A 18 -11.24 -20.99 -21.25
C ILE A 18 -12.16 -21.58 -20.19
N CYS A 19 -11.67 -21.76 -18.96
CA CYS A 19 -12.41 -22.27 -17.80
C CYS A 19 -13.17 -23.58 -18.08
N LEU A 20 -14.49 -23.54 -18.30
CA LEU A 20 -15.25 -24.73 -18.70
C LEU A 20 -14.73 -25.32 -20.03
N GLY A 21 -14.29 -24.47 -20.96
CA GLY A 21 -13.66 -24.89 -22.21
C GLY A 21 -12.38 -25.70 -21.97
N HIS A 22 -11.59 -25.33 -20.96
CA HIS A 22 -10.42 -26.08 -20.52
C HIS A 22 -10.81 -27.48 -20.01
N GLN A 23 -11.80 -27.56 -19.12
CA GLN A 23 -12.29 -28.83 -18.56
C GLN A 23 -12.88 -29.75 -19.65
N LEU A 24 -13.64 -29.18 -20.59
CA LEU A 24 -14.23 -29.93 -21.71
C LEU A 24 -13.18 -30.43 -22.70
N LEU A 25 -12.13 -29.64 -22.95
CA LEU A 25 -11.01 -30.04 -23.81
C LEU A 25 -10.19 -31.14 -23.14
N ALA A 26 -9.84 -30.97 -21.87
CA ALA A 26 -9.12 -31.97 -21.08
C ALA A 26 -9.88 -33.31 -21.02
N THR A 27 -11.19 -33.26 -20.76
CA THR A 27 -12.04 -34.46 -20.77
C THR A 27 -12.09 -35.10 -22.16
N ALA A 28 -12.13 -34.29 -23.23
CA ALA A 28 -12.15 -34.80 -24.60
C ALA A 28 -10.88 -35.58 -24.95
N ILE A 29 -9.72 -35.16 -24.45
CA ILE A 29 -8.44 -35.86 -24.67
C ILE A 29 -8.21 -37.03 -23.70
N GLY A 30 -9.13 -37.29 -22.77
CA GLY A 30 -9.09 -38.44 -21.87
C GLY A 30 -8.67 -38.13 -20.43
N CYS A 31 -8.49 -36.86 -20.06
CA CYS A 31 -8.18 -36.49 -18.68
C CYS A 31 -9.41 -36.66 -17.77
N LYS A 32 -9.16 -36.89 -16.49
CA LYS A 32 -10.20 -36.85 -15.45
C LYS A 32 -10.41 -35.41 -14.98
N THR A 33 -11.64 -35.10 -14.59
CA THR A 33 -12.00 -33.87 -13.87
C THR A 33 -12.59 -34.25 -12.52
N TYR A 34 -12.35 -33.42 -11.51
CA TYR A 34 -12.84 -33.65 -10.16
C TYR A 34 -13.38 -32.38 -9.54
N LYS A 35 -14.36 -32.52 -8.64
CA LYS A 35 -14.89 -31.40 -7.86
C LYS A 35 -13.89 -31.05 -6.75
N MET A 36 -13.50 -29.79 -6.68
CA MET A 36 -12.58 -29.30 -5.66
C MET A 36 -13.30 -29.20 -4.31
N LYS A 37 -12.54 -29.39 -3.22
CA LYS A 37 -13.06 -29.13 -1.87
C LYS A 37 -13.28 -27.62 -1.65
N TYR A 38 -12.31 -26.82 -2.08
CA TYR A 38 -12.35 -25.37 -2.13
C TYR A 38 -12.12 -24.97 -3.58
N GLY A 39 -13.05 -24.23 -4.17
CA GLY A 39 -12.89 -23.74 -5.54
C GLY A 39 -12.01 -22.50 -5.58
N ASN A 40 -11.32 -22.29 -6.69
CA ASN A 40 -10.54 -21.09 -6.94
C ASN A 40 -11.48 -19.97 -7.43
N ARG A 41 -11.66 -18.93 -6.59
CA ARG A 41 -12.57 -17.81 -6.82
C ARG A 41 -11.97 -16.51 -6.32
N GLY A 42 -11.46 -15.69 -7.23
CA GLY A 42 -10.80 -14.44 -6.89
C GLY A 42 -10.14 -13.79 -8.09
N HIS A 43 -9.62 -12.58 -7.89
CA HIS A 43 -8.88 -11.82 -8.91
C HIS A 43 -7.36 -11.85 -8.68
N ASN A 44 -6.91 -12.51 -7.62
CA ASN A 44 -5.55 -12.49 -7.10
C ASN A 44 -4.88 -13.86 -7.15
N LEU A 45 -5.33 -14.76 -8.04
CA LEU A 45 -4.86 -16.14 -8.02
C LEU A 45 -3.57 -16.31 -8.85
N PRO A 46 -2.48 -16.78 -8.23
CA PRO A 46 -1.18 -16.89 -8.88
C PRO A 46 -1.07 -18.12 -9.77
N CYS A 47 -0.78 -17.93 -11.06
CA CYS A 47 -0.52 -19.01 -12.01
C CYS A 47 0.92 -19.00 -12.51
N ILE A 48 1.66 -20.10 -12.32
CA ILE A 48 3.01 -20.29 -12.84
C ILE A 48 2.94 -20.90 -14.23
N HIS A 49 3.58 -20.24 -15.20
CA HIS A 49 3.75 -20.75 -16.56
C HIS A 49 4.94 -21.71 -16.64
N HIS A 50 4.72 -22.97 -17.03
CA HIS A 50 5.77 -24.00 -17.05
C HIS A 50 6.88 -23.75 -18.07
N GLY A 51 6.61 -23.05 -19.16
CA GLY A 51 7.61 -22.76 -20.18
C GLY A 51 8.65 -21.71 -19.77
N THR A 52 8.32 -20.84 -18.80
CA THR A 52 9.17 -19.69 -18.42
C THR A 52 9.45 -19.59 -16.93
N GLY A 53 8.70 -20.30 -16.08
CA GLY A 53 8.78 -20.18 -14.62
C GLY A 53 8.17 -18.89 -14.06
N ARG A 54 7.60 -18.03 -14.91
CA ARG A 54 6.98 -16.77 -14.49
C ARG A 54 5.61 -16.99 -13.90
N CYS A 55 5.25 -16.17 -12.94
CA CYS A 55 3.95 -16.14 -12.28
C CYS A 55 3.14 -14.92 -12.72
N PHE A 56 1.84 -15.14 -12.92
CA PHE A 56 0.88 -14.14 -13.39
C PHE A 56 -0.33 -14.13 -12.48
N MET A 57 -0.92 -12.95 -12.23
CA MET A 57 -2.17 -12.86 -11.49
C MET A 57 -3.34 -13.14 -12.42
N THR A 58 -4.31 -13.91 -11.94
CA THR A 58 -5.43 -14.37 -12.77
C THR A 58 -6.77 -14.21 -12.06
N SER A 59 -7.80 -13.94 -12.86
CA SER A 59 -9.19 -13.99 -12.43
C SER A 59 -9.77 -15.38 -12.63
N GLN A 60 -10.34 -15.95 -11.58
CA GLN A 60 -10.84 -17.32 -11.58
C GLN A 60 -12.20 -17.44 -10.90
N ASN A 61 -13.02 -18.35 -11.40
CA ASN A 61 -14.30 -18.69 -10.79
C ASN A 61 -14.74 -20.12 -11.16
N HIS A 62 -14.09 -21.12 -10.58
CA HIS A 62 -14.44 -22.53 -10.82
C HIS A 62 -14.41 -23.37 -9.54
N GLY A 63 -15.07 -24.54 -9.60
CA GLY A 63 -15.09 -25.52 -8.51
C GLY A 63 -14.78 -26.94 -8.96
N PHE A 64 -14.34 -27.09 -10.21
CA PHE A 64 -13.84 -28.34 -10.77
C PHE A 64 -12.45 -28.07 -11.35
N ALA A 65 -11.55 -29.04 -11.25
CA ALA A 65 -10.21 -28.97 -11.80
C ALA A 65 -9.91 -30.20 -12.64
N VAL A 66 -8.88 -30.09 -13.48
CA VAL A 66 -8.34 -31.18 -14.30
C VAL A 66 -7.24 -31.90 -13.51
N ASP A 67 -7.28 -33.24 -13.55
CA ASP A 67 -6.21 -34.09 -13.01
C ASP A 67 -5.06 -34.18 -14.02
N SER A 68 -3.98 -33.44 -13.78
CA SER A 68 -2.81 -33.38 -14.67
C SER A 68 -2.07 -34.70 -14.81
N ASP A 69 -2.20 -35.62 -13.86
CA ASP A 69 -1.54 -36.94 -13.92
C ASP A 69 -2.18 -37.85 -14.98
N THR A 70 -3.35 -37.47 -15.48
CA THR A 70 -4.07 -38.18 -16.54
C THR A 70 -3.85 -37.61 -17.94
N LEU A 71 -2.90 -36.67 -18.10
CA LEU A 71 -2.57 -36.06 -19.38
C LEU A 71 -1.97 -37.09 -20.37
N PRO A 72 -2.50 -37.20 -21.60
CA PRO A 72 -1.89 -38.02 -22.65
C PRO A 72 -0.50 -37.48 -23.05
N ALA A 73 0.37 -38.36 -23.57
CA ALA A 73 1.76 -38.04 -23.91
C ALA A 73 1.95 -36.89 -24.92
N GLU A 74 0.96 -36.59 -25.76
CA GLU A 74 0.98 -35.49 -26.74
C GLU A 74 0.66 -34.11 -26.14
N TRP A 75 0.24 -34.08 -24.88
CA TRP A 75 -0.15 -32.89 -24.13
C TRP A 75 0.80 -32.65 -22.97
N GLU A 76 0.83 -31.42 -22.50
CA GLU A 76 1.63 -30.99 -21.36
C GLU A 76 0.88 -29.90 -20.59
N THR A 77 1.22 -29.74 -19.31
CA THR A 77 0.73 -28.66 -18.47
C THR A 77 1.27 -27.32 -18.96
N LEU A 78 0.39 -26.33 -19.09
CA LEU A 78 0.75 -24.97 -19.48
C LEU A 78 0.93 -24.07 -18.24
N PHE A 79 -0.06 -24.08 -17.34
CA PHE A 79 -0.07 -23.31 -16.10
C PHE A 79 -0.41 -24.19 -14.89
N THR A 80 0.07 -23.81 -13.72
CA THR A 80 -0.27 -24.40 -12.42
C THR A 80 -0.50 -23.31 -11.39
N ASN A 81 -1.49 -23.49 -10.52
CA ASN A 81 -1.77 -22.59 -9.43
C ASN A 81 -0.64 -22.68 -8.38
N ALA A 82 -0.04 -21.55 -8.01
CA ALA A 82 1.10 -21.53 -7.10
C ALA A 82 0.73 -21.83 -5.64
N ASN A 83 -0.56 -21.75 -5.28
CA ASN A 83 -1.04 -21.95 -3.91
C ASN A 83 -1.45 -23.41 -3.63
N ASP A 84 -2.19 -24.04 -4.53
CA ASP A 84 -2.75 -25.39 -4.31
C ASP A 84 -2.28 -26.45 -5.33
N ASN A 85 -1.46 -26.06 -6.31
CA ASN A 85 -0.90 -26.90 -7.37
C ASN A 85 -1.94 -27.47 -8.35
N THR A 86 -3.15 -26.90 -8.43
CA THR A 86 -4.14 -27.33 -9.44
C THR A 86 -3.69 -26.98 -10.86
N ASN A 87 -4.20 -27.75 -11.83
CA ASN A 87 -3.92 -27.49 -13.23
C ASN A 87 -4.68 -26.24 -13.69
N GLU A 88 -3.93 -25.28 -14.24
CA GLU A 88 -4.47 -24.00 -14.70
C GLU A 88 -4.41 -23.83 -16.22
N GLY A 89 -3.97 -24.86 -16.92
CA GLY A 89 -3.92 -24.87 -18.37
C GLY A 89 -3.17 -26.06 -18.93
N ILE A 90 -3.46 -26.37 -20.19
CA ILE A 90 -2.81 -27.45 -20.95
C ILE A 90 -2.54 -26.99 -22.38
N LEU A 91 -1.52 -27.55 -23.00
CA LEU A 91 -1.24 -27.34 -24.42
C LEU A 91 -0.84 -28.62 -25.13
N HIS A 92 -1.13 -28.70 -26.42
CA HIS A 92 -0.65 -29.77 -27.28
C HIS A 92 0.80 -29.46 -27.72
N LYS A 93 1.66 -30.47 -27.76
CA LYS A 93 3.10 -30.31 -28.09
C LYS A 93 3.37 -29.77 -29.50
N THR A 94 2.53 -30.11 -30.48
CA THR A 94 2.72 -29.77 -31.91
C THR A 94 1.53 -29.06 -32.53
N LYS A 95 0.30 -29.39 -32.14
CA LYS A 95 -0.93 -28.81 -32.73
C LYS A 95 -1.31 -27.48 -32.08
N PRO A 96 -2.05 -26.60 -32.77
CA PRO A 96 -2.43 -25.28 -32.24
C PRO A 96 -3.60 -25.35 -31.25
N TYR A 97 -3.51 -26.24 -30.25
CA TYR A 97 -4.53 -26.40 -29.23
C TYR A 97 -3.96 -26.06 -27.86
N PHE A 98 -4.65 -25.21 -27.13
CA PHE A 98 -4.32 -24.90 -25.76
C PHE A 98 -5.57 -24.50 -25.00
N SER A 99 -5.48 -24.49 -23.68
CA SER A 99 -6.55 -24.00 -22.82
C SER A 99 -6.01 -23.52 -21.49
N VAL A 100 -6.78 -22.65 -20.85
CA VAL A 100 -6.51 -22.10 -19.52
C VAL A 100 -7.75 -22.23 -18.63
N GLN A 101 -7.55 -22.48 -17.34
CA GLN A 101 -8.62 -22.66 -16.37
C GLN A 101 -9.15 -21.32 -15.83
N PHE A 102 -8.30 -20.28 -15.84
CA PHE A 102 -8.64 -18.90 -15.52
C PHE A 102 -9.30 -18.15 -16.69
N HIS A 103 -9.72 -16.91 -16.44
CA HIS A 103 -10.40 -16.02 -17.37
C HIS A 103 -9.48 -14.88 -17.84
N PRO A 104 -8.74 -15.03 -18.97
CA PRO A 104 -7.88 -13.98 -19.52
C PRO A 104 -8.64 -12.77 -20.05
N GLU A 105 -9.97 -12.85 -20.16
CA GLU A 105 -10.86 -11.72 -20.45
C GLU A 105 -11.15 -10.82 -19.25
N HIS A 106 -10.70 -11.20 -18.04
CA HIS A 106 -10.45 -10.37 -16.85
C HIS A 106 -11.53 -9.34 -16.42
N THR A 107 -12.77 -9.49 -16.85
CA THR A 107 -13.86 -8.55 -16.53
C THR A 107 -14.78 -9.16 -15.47
N ALA A 108 -14.46 -9.12 -14.17
CA ALA A 108 -13.43 -8.33 -13.46
C ALA A 108 -12.12 -9.08 -13.12
N GLY A 109 -11.05 -8.33 -12.82
CA GLY A 109 -9.71 -8.85 -12.51
C GLY A 109 -8.56 -8.31 -13.38
N PRO A 110 -7.34 -8.87 -13.21
CA PRO A 110 -6.11 -8.37 -13.82
C PRO A 110 -5.97 -8.71 -15.31
N GLU A 111 -5.42 -7.78 -16.09
CA GLU A 111 -5.27 -7.90 -17.56
C GLU A 111 -3.98 -8.65 -18.00
N ASP A 112 -3.26 -9.25 -17.05
CA ASP A 112 -1.88 -9.73 -17.20
C ASP A 112 -1.67 -10.79 -18.29
N LEU A 113 -2.74 -11.50 -18.71
CA LEU A 113 -2.70 -12.58 -19.69
C LEU A 113 -3.65 -12.38 -20.88
N GLU A 114 -4.06 -11.14 -21.17
CA GLU A 114 -4.87 -10.83 -22.37
C GLU A 114 -4.15 -11.21 -23.68
N LEU A 115 -2.80 -11.22 -23.67
CA LEU A 115 -1.96 -11.66 -24.80
C LEU A 115 -2.27 -13.09 -25.29
N LEU A 116 -2.94 -13.92 -24.49
CA LEU A 116 -3.38 -15.26 -24.92
C LEU A 116 -4.37 -15.18 -26.09
N PHE A 117 -5.15 -14.10 -26.21
CA PHE A 117 -5.98 -13.85 -27.38
C PHE A 117 -5.14 -13.53 -28.62
N ASP A 118 -4.07 -12.74 -28.49
CA ASP A 118 -3.15 -12.47 -29.60
C ASP A 118 -2.50 -13.75 -30.11
N VAL A 119 -2.02 -14.61 -29.20
CA VAL A 119 -1.45 -15.93 -29.53
C VAL A 119 -2.45 -16.78 -30.31
N PHE A 120 -3.72 -16.80 -29.89
CA PHE A 120 -4.76 -17.54 -30.59
C PHE A 120 -5.01 -16.97 -32.00
N LEU A 121 -5.10 -15.64 -32.14
CA LEU A 121 -5.32 -14.98 -33.43
C LEU A 121 -4.13 -15.18 -34.39
N GLU A 122 -2.90 -15.16 -33.88
CA GLU A 122 -1.69 -15.46 -34.65
C GLU A 122 -1.65 -16.92 -35.10
N ALA A 123 -2.05 -17.87 -34.25
CA ALA A 123 -2.17 -19.27 -34.63
C ALA A 123 -3.19 -19.49 -35.77
N VAL A 124 -4.25 -18.68 -35.82
CA VAL A 124 -5.24 -18.69 -36.92
C VAL A 124 -4.66 -18.13 -38.21
N LYS A 125 -3.82 -17.08 -38.14
CA LYS A 125 -3.25 -16.40 -39.31
C LYS A 125 -2.02 -17.12 -39.90
N GLU A 126 -1.06 -17.48 -39.07
CA GLU A 126 0.32 -17.78 -39.50
C GLU A 126 0.71 -19.26 -39.34
N LYS A 127 -0.19 -20.12 -38.81
CA LYS A 127 0.08 -21.55 -38.49
C LYS A 127 1.36 -21.75 -37.67
N LEU A 128 1.74 -20.78 -36.83
CA LEU A 128 2.83 -20.90 -35.87
C LEU A 128 2.49 -21.95 -34.80
N THR A 129 3.53 -22.57 -34.22
CA THR A 129 3.32 -23.46 -33.08
C THR A 129 2.94 -22.61 -31.85
N VAL A 130 1.76 -22.86 -31.28
CA VAL A 130 1.25 -22.12 -30.11
C VAL A 130 2.25 -22.15 -28.96
N LYS A 131 2.90 -23.29 -28.74
CA LYS A 131 3.95 -23.46 -27.73
C LYS A 131 5.09 -22.46 -27.88
N GLN A 132 5.68 -22.40 -29.07
CA GLN A 132 6.83 -21.51 -29.32
C GLN A 132 6.42 -20.05 -29.18
N ASN A 133 5.24 -19.69 -29.68
CA ASN A 133 4.71 -18.33 -29.57
C ASN A 133 4.48 -17.91 -28.11
N LEU A 134 3.87 -18.79 -27.29
CA LEU A 134 3.70 -18.55 -25.85
C LEU A 134 5.04 -18.38 -25.14
N ILE A 135 6.00 -19.26 -25.40
CA ILE A 135 7.33 -19.15 -24.81
C ILE A 135 8.00 -17.85 -25.23
N GLU A 136 7.93 -17.47 -26.50
CA GLU A 136 8.55 -16.23 -27.00
C GLU A 136 7.94 -14.98 -26.35
N LYS A 137 6.62 -14.87 -26.30
CA LYS A 137 5.92 -13.70 -25.72
C LYS A 137 6.04 -13.62 -24.20
N LEU A 138 6.06 -14.76 -23.50
CA LEU A 138 6.11 -14.80 -22.04
C LEU A 138 7.54 -14.84 -21.49
N SER A 139 8.53 -15.22 -22.29
CA SER A 139 9.92 -15.31 -21.83
C SER A 139 10.46 -13.94 -21.43
N TYR A 140 11.20 -13.93 -20.33
CA TYR A 140 11.97 -12.77 -19.91
C TYR A 140 13.41 -13.19 -19.65
N LYS A 141 14.36 -12.37 -20.12
CA LYS A 141 15.78 -12.54 -19.80
C LYS A 141 16.18 -11.43 -18.83
N PRO A 142 16.51 -11.75 -17.57
CA PRO A 142 17.00 -10.77 -16.62
C PRO A 142 18.22 -10.02 -17.17
N LYS A 143 18.31 -8.71 -16.88
CA LYS A 143 19.52 -7.94 -17.19
C LYS A 143 20.69 -8.51 -16.39
N ALA A 144 21.86 -8.61 -17.01
CA ALA A 144 23.04 -9.23 -16.40
C ALA A 144 23.42 -8.60 -15.04
N ASP A 145 23.20 -7.30 -14.88
CA ASP A 145 23.53 -6.57 -13.64
C ASP A 145 22.50 -6.73 -12.52
N THR A 146 21.32 -7.29 -12.82
CA THR A 146 20.23 -7.51 -11.85
C THR A 146 20.42 -8.78 -11.05
N LEU A 147 21.00 -9.82 -11.66
CA LEU A 147 21.28 -11.08 -10.97
C LEU A 147 22.62 -11.00 -10.24
N LEU A 148 22.65 -11.48 -9.00
CA LEU A 148 23.88 -11.61 -8.23
C LEU A 148 24.63 -12.86 -8.69
N ALA A 149 25.84 -12.69 -9.21
CA ALA A 149 26.70 -13.82 -9.62
C ALA A 149 27.05 -14.74 -8.43
N GLU A 150 27.25 -14.15 -7.25
CA GLU A 150 27.45 -14.85 -5.99
C GLU A 150 26.63 -14.17 -4.89
N LYS A 151 26.09 -14.98 -3.97
CA LYS A 151 25.39 -14.48 -2.79
C LYS A 151 26.36 -13.68 -1.89
N PRO A 152 26.01 -12.44 -1.48
CA PRO A 152 26.89 -11.62 -0.67
C PRO A 152 27.08 -12.23 0.70
N LYS A 153 28.32 -12.19 1.22
CA LYS A 153 28.63 -12.68 2.58
C LYS A 153 28.40 -11.61 3.63
N LYS A 154 28.60 -10.35 3.25
CA LYS A 154 28.45 -9.18 4.12
C LYS A 154 27.74 -8.05 3.38
N VAL A 155 26.68 -7.51 3.98
CA VAL A 155 25.83 -6.47 3.40
C VAL A 155 25.82 -5.24 4.32
N LEU A 156 26.04 -4.07 3.71
CA LEU A 156 25.85 -2.77 4.35
C LEU A 156 24.42 -2.27 4.14
N ILE A 157 23.79 -1.80 5.21
CA ILE A 157 22.46 -1.19 5.20
C ILE A 157 22.63 0.24 5.69
N LEU A 158 22.11 1.20 4.91
CA LEU A 158 22.04 2.60 5.31
C LEU A 158 20.67 2.85 5.94
N GLY A 159 20.64 3.24 7.22
CA GLY A 159 19.42 3.64 7.91
C GLY A 159 18.92 5.02 7.47
N SER A 160 17.91 5.56 8.16
CA SER A 160 17.32 6.86 7.81
C SER A 160 18.02 8.08 8.40
N GLY A 161 18.84 7.90 9.44
CA GLY A 161 19.34 9.03 10.22
C GLY A 161 18.36 9.45 11.32
N GLY A 162 18.46 10.71 11.75
CA GLY A 162 17.49 11.28 12.69
C GLY A 162 16.12 11.43 12.06
N LEU A 163 15.06 11.37 12.87
CA LEU A 163 13.70 11.59 12.36
C LEU A 163 13.48 13.06 12.01
N SER A 164 12.79 13.28 10.90
CA SER A 164 12.30 14.59 10.46
C SER A 164 10.91 14.47 9.85
N ILE A 165 10.20 15.58 9.71
CA ILE A 165 8.91 15.59 8.99
C ILE A 165 9.12 15.01 7.58
N GLY A 166 8.31 14.01 7.22
CA GLY A 166 8.42 13.29 5.93
C GLY A 166 9.42 12.13 5.91
N GLN A 167 10.21 11.93 6.97
CA GLN A 167 11.06 10.74 7.15
C GLN A 167 11.07 10.33 8.63
N ALA A 168 10.15 9.43 9.01
CA ALA A 168 9.86 9.12 10.40
C ALA A 168 10.26 7.67 10.75
N GLY A 169 9.41 6.95 11.50
CA GLY A 169 9.72 5.61 12.02
C GLY A 169 9.65 4.50 10.97
N GLU A 170 9.06 4.74 9.80
CA GLU A 170 8.84 3.74 8.75
C GLU A 170 10.14 3.05 8.29
N PHE A 171 11.26 3.76 8.36
CA PHE A 171 12.58 3.24 7.99
C PHE A 171 13.25 2.43 9.11
N ASP A 172 12.86 2.63 10.36
CA ASP A 172 13.26 1.77 11.47
C ASP A 172 12.63 0.37 11.32
N TYR A 173 11.34 0.33 11.01
CA TYR A 173 10.62 -0.89 10.64
C TYR A 173 11.21 -1.54 9.39
N SER A 174 11.36 -0.78 8.31
CA SER A 174 11.88 -1.29 7.03
C SER A 174 13.29 -1.85 7.14
N GLY A 175 14.21 -1.12 7.79
CA GLY A 175 15.58 -1.58 8.03
C GLY A 175 15.62 -2.83 8.89
N SER A 176 14.77 -2.92 9.91
CA SER A 176 14.65 -4.11 10.78
C SER A 176 14.20 -5.36 10.01
N GLN A 177 13.22 -5.22 9.10
CA GLN A 177 12.78 -6.31 8.23
C GLN A 177 13.88 -6.75 7.26
N ALA A 178 14.65 -5.82 6.70
CA ALA A 178 15.78 -6.14 5.84
C ALA A 178 16.85 -6.95 6.58
N ILE A 179 17.19 -6.54 7.79
CA ILE A 179 18.14 -7.26 8.65
C ILE A 179 17.64 -8.68 8.93
N LYS A 180 16.35 -8.85 9.24
CA LYS A 180 15.74 -10.17 9.44
C LYS A 180 15.89 -11.06 8.20
N ALA A 181 15.50 -10.55 7.03
CA ALA A 181 15.59 -11.30 5.77
C ALA A 181 17.03 -11.75 5.45
N LEU A 182 18.02 -10.87 5.65
CA LEU A 182 19.43 -11.16 5.43
C LEU A 182 19.98 -12.19 6.42
N LYS A 183 19.55 -12.14 7.68
CA LYS A 183 19.98 -13.08 8.73
C LYS A 183 19.52 -14.52 8.48
N GLU A 184 18.28 -14.69 8.04
CA GLU A 184 17.76 -16.02 7.63
C GLU A 184 18.60 -16.63 6.50
N GLU A 185 19.14 -15.76 5.64
CA GLU A 185 20.02 -16.12 4.53
C GLU A 185 21.49 -16.31 4.95
N LYS A 186 21.79 -16.19 6.25
CA LYS A 186 23.12 -16.29 6.88
C LYS A 186 24.11 -15.24 6.35
N ILE A 187 23.62 -14.06 6.02
CA ILE A 187 24.42 -12.92 5.54
C ILE A 187 24.76 -12.03 6.72
N GLN A 188 26.03 -11.63 6.85
CA GLN A 188 26.46 -10.70 7.87
C GLN A 188 25.98 -9.28 7.56
N THR A 189 25.42 -8.60 8.55
CA THR A 189 24.76 -7.29 8.42
C THR A 189 25.56 -6.19 9.12
N ILE A 190 25.85 -5.12 8.38
CA ILE A 190 26.39 -3.88 8.93
C ILE A 190 25.33 -2.81 8.77
N LEU A 191 24.99 -2.11 9.85
CA LEU A 191 24.08 -0.98 9.82
C LEU A 191 24.85 0.32 10.11
N ILE A 192 24.63 1.36 9.31
CA ILE A 192 24.99 2.73 9.66
C ILE A 192 23.69 3.49 9.95
N ASN A 193 23.54 3.95 11.19
CA ASN A 193 22.45 4.85 11.57
C ASN A 193 22.86 5.68 12.79
N PRO A 194 22.92 7.01 12.70
CA PRO A 194 23.24 7.86 13.84
C PRO A 194 22.12 7.93 14.89
N ASN A 195 20.88 7.52 14.55
CA ASN A 195 19.76 7.62 15.48
C ASN A 195 19.73 6.48 16.51
N ILE A 196 20.19 6.81 17.72
CA ILE A 196 20.30 5.92 18.87
C ILE A 196 18.95 5.41 19.42
N ALA A 197 17.83 6.05 19.08
CA ALA A 197 16.53 5.70 19.62
C ALA A 197 15.84 4.58 18.82
N THR A 198 16.42 4.17 17.69
CA THR A 198 15.77 3.22 16.77
C THR A 198 15.93 1.77 17.20
N VAL A 199 14.89 0.97 17.01
CA VAL A 199 14.89 -0.48 17.25
C VAL A 199 15.95 -1.16 16.38
N GLN A 200 16.16 -0.69 15.16
CA GLN A 200 17.16 -1.23 14.23
C GLN A 200 18.59 -1.18 14.77
N THR A 201 18.89 -0.23 15.67
CA THR A 201 20.21 -0.10 16.32
C THR A 201 20.34 -0.90 17.61
N SER A 202 19.31 -1.66 17.99
CA SER A 202 19.34 -2.51 19.18
C SER A 202 20.43 -3.57 19.09
N LYS A 203 21.09 -3.82 20.23
CA LYS A 203 22.13 -4.84 20.34
C LYS A 203 21.60 -6.20 19.88
N GLY A 204 22.34 -6.84 18.98
CA GLY A 204 22.01 -8.17 18.46
C GLY A 204 21.05 -8.19 17.28
N LEU A 205 20.45 -7.05 16.89
CA LEU A 205 19.63 -7.02 15.68
C LEU A 205 20.49 -7.04 14.42
N ALA A 206 21.40 -6.09 14.20
CA ALA A 206 22.46 -6.22 13.20
C ALA A 206 23.73 -6.82 13.82
N ASP A 207 24.62 -7.41 13.01
CA ASP A 207 25.89 -7.96 13.50
C ASP A 207 26.87 -6.86 13.93
N LYS A 208 26.84 -5.72 13.22
CA LYS A 208 27.62 -4.53 13.58
C LYS A 208 26.83 -3.25 13.30
N VAL A 209 26.83 -2.34 14.27
CA VAL A 209 26.15 -1.04 14.18
C VAL A 209 27.16 0.08 14.29
N TYR A 210 27.04 1.08 13.40
CA TYR A 210 27.82 2.30 13.40
C TYR A 210 26.89 3.51 13.61
N PHE A 211 27.09 4.20 14.73
CA PHE A 211 26.44 5.48 15.03
C PHE A 211 27.24 6.63 14.40
N LEU A 212 27.20 6.69 13.07
CA LEU A 212 27.93 7.70 12.28
C LEU A 212 26.96 8.48 11.39
N PRO A 213 27.28 9.74 11.04
CA PRO A 213 26.51 10.48 10.03
C PRO A 213 26.42 9.72 8.71
N LEU A 214 25.27 9.80 8.05
CA LEU A 214 25.05 9.24 6.71
C LEU A 214 25.55 10.21 5.63
N THR A 215 26.87 10.44 5.61
CA THR A 215 27.54 11.21 4.56
C THR A 215 28.52 10.33 3.78
N PRO A 216 28.81 10.66 2.51
CA PRO A 216 29.71 9.85 1.68
C PRO A 216 31.07 9.56 2.34
N GLU A 217 31.63 10.52 3.07
CA GLU A 217 32.94 10.38 3.72
C GLU A 217 32.92 9.30 4.81
N TYR A 218 31.92 9.32 5.69
CA TYR A 218 31.81 8.33 6.77
C TYR A 218 31.40 6.96 6.24
N VAL A 219 30.50 6.91 5.27
CA VAL A 219 30.07 5.65 4.65
C VAL A 219 31.23 5.00 3.91
N GLU A 220 32.06 5.76 3.17
CA GLU A 220 33.27 5.22 2.53
C GLU A 220 34.25 4.66 3.57
N GLN A 221 34.43 5.32 4.73
CA GLN A 221 35.30 4.81 5.79
C GLN A 221 34.82 3.46 6.33
N VAL A 222 33.50 3.30 6.53
CA VAL A 222 32.91 2.01 6.94
C VAL A 222 33.09 0.96 5.85
N ILE A 223 32.86 1.30 4.57
CA ILE A 223 33.11 0.40 3.43
C ILE A 223 34.57 -0.06 3.40
N LYS A 224 35.51 0.86 3.61
CA LYS A 224 36.95 0.57 3.63
C LYS A 224 37.34 -0.37 4.78
N ALA A 225 36.75 -0.18 5.96
CA ALA A 225 37.02 -0.98 7.15
C ALA A 225 36.36 -2.36 7.09
N GLU A 226 35.10 -2.42 6.68
CA GLU A 226 34.28 -3.63 6.73
C GLU A 226 34.31 -4.47 5.47
N ARG A 227 34.63 -3.88 4.31
CA ARG A 227 34.65 -4.55 3.01
C ARG A 227 33.36 -5.35 2.71
N PRO A 228 32.17 -4.73 2.77
CA PRO A 228 30.94 -5.39 2.37
C PRO A 228 30.96 -5.75 0.88
N ASN A 229 30.25 -6.82 0.50
CA ASN A 229 30.11 -7.23 -0.90
C ASN A 229 28.79 -6.75 -1.51
N GLY A 230 27.84 -6.34 -0.67
CA GLY A 230 26.55 -5.78 -1.07
C GLY A 230 26.17 -4.54 -0.26
N VAL A 231 25.34 -3.67 -0.83
CA VAL A 231 24.75 -2.52 -0.13
C VAL A 231 23.25 -2.39 -0.45
N LEU A 232 22.45 -2.07 0.57
CA LEU A 232 21.04 -1.73 0.46
C LEU A 232 20.85 -0.23 0.70
N LEU A 233 20.29 0.46 -0.30
CA LEU A 233 20.09 1.91 -0.32
C LEU A 233 18.62 2.32 -0.19
N THR A 234 17.69 1.41 -0.51
CA THR A 234 16.24 1.69 -0.64
C THR A 234 15.45 1.53 0.67
N PHE A 235 16.13 1.38 1.80
CA PHE A 235 15.52 1.10 3.11
C PHE A 235 15.63 2.26 4.12
N GLY A 236 16.46 3.28 3.81
CA GLY A 236 16.77 4.40 4.71
C GLY A 236 16.23 5.75 4.22
N GLY A 237 15.18 5.75 3.40
CA GLY A 237 14.59 6.97 2.86
C GLY A 237 15.54 7.81 2.00
N GLN A 238 15.25 9.11 1.89
CA GLN A 238 15.98 10.02 1.02
C GLN A 238 17.44 10.21 1.42
N THR A 239 17.75 10.20 2.72
CA THR A 239 19.11 10.38 3.24
C THR A 239 20.04 9.26 2.76
N ALA A 240 19.61 8.00 2.92
CA ALA A 240 20.36 6.84 2.43
C ALA A 240 20.52 6.85 0.90
N LEU A 241 19.43 7.17 0.21
CA LEU A 241 19.38 7.21 -1.25
C LEU A 241 20.34 8.25 -1.83
N ASN A 242 20.26 9.50 -1.36
CA ASN A 242 21.15 10.58 -1.79
C ASN A 242 22.62 10.26 -1.50
N CYS A 243 22.91 9.73 -0.30
CA CYS A 243 24.27 9.30 0.05
C CYS A 243 24.76 8.20 -0.91
N GLY A 244 23.91 7.23 -1.26
CA GLY A 244 24.22 6.19 -2.24
C GLY A 244 24.52 6.74 -3.63
N VAL A 245 23.72 7.69 -4.12
CA VAL A 245 23.92 8.35 -5.42
C VAL A 245 25.27 9.08 -5.47
N GLU A 246 25.63 9.82 -4.42
CA GLU A 246 26.92 10.51 -4.36
C GLU A 246 28.10 9.54 -4.29
N LEU A 247 27.98 8.43 -3.56
CA LEU A 247 29.01 7.38 -3.51
C LEU A 247 29.22 6.71 -4.87
N GLU A 248 28.15 6.47 -5.63
CA GLU A 248 28.25 5.92 -6.99
C GLU A 248 28.88 6.92 -7.95
N ARG A 249 28.48 8.21 -7.90
CA ARG A 249 29.10 9.29 -8.69
C ARG A 249 30.60 9.39 -8.43
N ALA A 250 31.00 9.24 -7.16
CA ALA A 250 32.41 9.19 -6.74
C ALA A 250 33.09 7.84 -7.05
N LYS A 251 32.38 6.88 -7.66
CA LYS A 251 32.84 5.52 -8.01
C LYS A 251 33.37 4.72 -6.81
N VAL A 252 32.86 5.01 -5.61
CA VAL A 252 33.26 4.33 -4.37
C VAL A 252 32.86 2.86 -4.40
N PHE A 253 31.63 2.55 -4.84
CA PHE A 253 31.17 1.15 -4.90
C PHE A 253 32.03 0.31 -5.85
N ALA A 254 32.34 0.82 -7.04
CA ALA A 254 33.27 0.17 -7.97
C ALA A 254 34.69 0.02 -7.39
N LYS A 255 35.23 1.07 -6.75
CA LYS A 255 36.57 1.06 -6.11
C LYS A 255 36.73 -0.02 -5.05
N TYR A 256 35.67 -0.34 -4.31
CA TYR A 256 35.71 -1.34 -3.23
C TYR A 256 34.98 -2.65 -3.58
N ASN A 257 34.52 -2.81 -4.83
CA ASN A 257 33.76 -3.98 -5.30
C ASN A 257 32.51 -4.27 -4.45
N VAL A 258 31.74 -3.22 -4.15
CA VAL A 258 30.46 -3.31 -3.44
C VAL A 258 29.33 -3.30 -4.47
N LYS A 259 28.48 -4.32 -4.48
CA LYS A 259 27.33 -4.38 -5.39
C LYS A 259 26.12 -3.68 -4.75
N ILE A 260 25.50 -2.77 -5.48
CA ILE A 260 24.18 -2.23 -5.11
C ILE A 260 23.14 -3.32 -5.39
N MET A 261 22.37 -3.70 -4.38
CA MET A 261 21.40 -4.79 -4.46
C MET A 261 19.97 -4.26 -4.59
N GLY A 262 19.11 -5.03 -5.26
CA GLY A 262 17.74 -4.61 -5.58
C GLY A 262 17.70 -3.63 -6.74
N THR A 263 16.91 -2.56 -6.60
CA THR A 263 16.71 -1.55 -7.64
C THR A 263 18.04 -0.96 -8.10
N PRO A 264 18.34 -0.98 -9.42
CA PRO A 264 19.53 -0.34 -9.96
C PRO A 264 19.55 1.15 -9.64
N ILE A 265 20.74 1.68 -9.31
CA ILE A 265 20.86 3.10 -8.95
C ILE A 265 20.50 4.05 -10.11
N GLN A 266 20.67 3.60 -11.34
CA GLN A 266 20.22 4.33 -12.52
C GLN A 266 18.69 4.52 -12.49
N SER A 267 17.93 3.48 -12.16
CA SER A 267 16.48 3.55 -12.00
C SER A 267 16.08 4.55 -10.92
N ILE A 268 16.80 4.55 -9.80
CA ILE A 268 16.61 5.52 -8.71
C ILE A 268 16.82 6.96 -9.20
N ILE A 269 17.92 7.23 -9.91
CA ILE A 269 18.21 8.56 -10.46
C ILE A 269 17.13 8.99 -11.45
N GLU A 270 16.69 8.07 -12.32
CA GLU A 270 15.66 8.34 -13.33
C GLU A 270 14.29 8.64 -12.73
N THR A 271 13.95 8.06 -11.56
CA THR A 271 12.67 8.33 -10.88
C THR A 271 12.69 9.59 -10.02
N GLU A 272 13.86 10.01 -9.51
CA GLU A 272 13.99 11.19 -8.65
C GLU A 272 14.11 12.50 -9.45
N ASP A 273 14.70 12.47 -10.65
CA ASP A 273 14.75 13.63 -11.53
C ASP A 273 13.47 13.75 -12.36
N ARG A 274 12.67 14.79 -12.11
CA ARG A 274 11.36 15.00 -12.76
C ARG A 274 11.43 15.05 -14.29
N LYS A 275 12.51 15.62 -14.85
CA LYS A 275 12.64 15.75 -16.30
C LYS A 275 12.93 14.39 -16.92
N ILE A 276 13.91 13.68 -16.36
CA ILE A 276 14.26 12.33 -16.80
C ILE A 276 13.06 11.40 -16.63
N PHE A 277 12.36 11.47 -15.49
CA PHE A 277 11.15 10.70 -15.23
C PHE A 277 10.09 10.91 -16.31
N ALA A 278 9.77 12.17 -16.65
CA ALA A 278 8.80 12.49 -17.69
C ALA A 278 9.22 11.96 -19.08
N GLU A 279 10.50 12.08 -19.44
CA GLU A 279 11.04 11.52 -20.68
C GLU A 279 10.92 9.99 -20.72
N ARG A 280 11.34 9.30 -19.64
CA ARG A 280 11.28 7.83 -19.54
C ARG A 280 9.84 7.32 -19.59
N VAL A 281 8.90 7.99 -18.91
CA VAL A 281 7.47 7.63 -18.95
C VAL A 281 6.88 7.85 -20.36
N ALA A 282 7.27 8.91 -21.06
CA ALA A 282 6.79 9.19 -22.41
C ALA A 282 7.23 8.13 -23.44
N GLU A 283 8.40 7.49 -23.27
CA GLU A 283 8.87 6.41 -24.14
C GLU A 283 7.90 5.22 -24.24
N ILE A 284 7.11 4.98 -23.19
CA ILE A 284 6.12 3.90 -23.15
C ILE A 284 4.69 4.38 -23.44
N GLY A 285 4.54 5.63 -23.91
CA GLY A 285 3.26 6.24 -24.26
C GLY A 285 2.40 6.67 -23.06
N GLU A 286 2.96 6.66 -21.85
CA GLU A 286 2.30 7.11 -20.64
C GLU A 286 2.51 8.63 -20.43
N LYS A 287 1.72 9.24 -19.55
CA LYS A 287 1.72 10.70 -19.34
C LYS A 287 1.98 11.06 -17.88
N VAL A 288 2.99 11.90 -17.67
CA VAL A 288 3.19 12.61 -16.40
C VAL A 288 2.35 13.88 -16.40
N ALA A 289 1.99 14.38 -15.21
CA ALA A 289 1.35 15.67 -15.06
C ALA A 289 2.12 16.76 -15.84
N PRO A 290 1.48 17.45 -16.80
CA PRO A 290 2.17 18.42 -17.65
C PRO A 290 2.73 19.60 -16.84
N SER A 291 4.00 19.92 -17.05
CA SER A 291 4.68 21.03 -16.39
C SER A 291 5.73 21.67 -17.30
N GLU A 292 5.95 22.97 -17.17
CA GLU A 292 6.94 23.72 -17.92
C GLU A 292 7.73 24.66 -17.01
N ALA A 293 9.06 24.66 -17.15
CA ALA A 293 9.94 25.60 -16.47
C ALA A 293 10.09 26.86 -17.32
N VAL A 294 9.75 28.01 -16.75
CA VAL A 294 9.71 29.32 -17.40
C VAL A 294 10.55 30.32 -16.62
N TYR A 295 11.09 31.32 -17.31
CA TYR A 295 12.02 32.30 -16.77
C TYR A 295 11.51 33.75 -16.87
N SER A 296 10.33 33.94 -17.48
CA SER A 296 9.69 35.24 -17.63
C SER A 296 8.18 35.15 -17.47
N VAL A 297 7.53 36.30 -17.20
CA VAL A 297 6.06 36.36 -17.14
C VAL A 297 5.44 36.03 -18.49
N ALA A 298 6.08 36.38 -19.60
CA ALA A 298 5.59 36.05 -20.94
C ALA A 298 5.60 34.53 -21.18
N GLU A 299 6.73 33.87 -20.90
CA GLU A 299 6.83 32.41 -20.97
C GLU A 299 5.82 31.72 -20.05
N ALA A 300 5.58 32.26 -18.84
CA ALA A 300 4.56 31.70 -17.93
C ALA A 300 3.15 31.72 -18.54
N LEU A 301 2.79 32.80 -19.24
CA LEU A 301 1.49 32.91 -19.90
C LEU A 301 1.39 31.99 -21.12
N GLU A 302 2.45 31.88 -21.93
CA GLU A 302 2.52 30.95 -23.08
C GLU A 302 2.43 29.48 -22.63
N ALA A 303 3.16 29.13 -21.57
CA ALA A 303 3.08 27.82 -20.94
C ALA A 303 1.66 27.51 -20.47
N ALA A 304 0.98 28.47 -19.81
CA ALA A 304 -0.38 28.28 -19.35
C ALA A 304 -1.43 28.23 -20.46
N GLU A 305 -1.21 28.88 -21.60
CA GLU A 305 -2.04 28.70 -22.81
C GLU A 305 -1.90 27.28 -23.37
N THR A 306 -0.68 26.72 -23.35
CA THR A 306 -0.40 25.36 -23.81
C THR A 306 -0.95 24.30 -22.85
N LEU A 307 -0.74 24.48 -21.55
CA LEU A 307 -1.22 23.57 -20.50
C LEU A 307 -2.74 23.69 -20.28
N GLY A 308 -3.28 24.87 -20.55
CA GLY A 308 -4.67 25.25 -20.29
C GLY A 308 -4.93 25.51 -18.80
N TYR A 309 -5.71 26.55 -18.51
CA TYR A 309 -6.12 26.87 -17.14
C TYR A 309 -7.08 25.81 -16.54
N PRO A 310 -7.15 25.69 -15.20
CA PRO A 310 -6.28 26.34 -14.22
C PRO A 310 -4.85 25.77 -14.23
N VAL A 311 -3.87 26.58 -13.81
CA VAL A 311 -2.45 26.19 -13.64
C VAL A 311 -1.96 26.52 -12.24
N MET A 312 -0.91 25.82 -11.79
CA MET A 312 -0.19 26.11 -10.56
C MET A 312 1.17 26.71 -10.91
N ALA A 313 1.44 27.92 -10.42
CA ALA A 313 2.75 28.53 -10.50
C ALA A 313 3.54 28.20 -9.23
N ARG A 314 4.78 27.73 -9.36
CA ARG A 314 5.72 27.49 -8.25
C ARG A 314 7.06 28.14 -8.52
N ALA A 315 7.55 28.97 -7.61
CA ALA A 315 8.93 29.45 -7.70
C ALA A 315 9.92 28.29 -7.53
N ALA A 316 10.90 28.18 -8.42
CA ALA A 316 11.96 27.19 -8.29
C ALA A 316 12.89 27.55 -7.11
N PHE A 317 13.47 26.54 -6.47
CA PHE A 317 14.41 26.68 -5.35
C PHE A 317 13.87 27.46 -4.13
N SER A 318 12.54 27.63 -3.99
CA SER A 318 11.93 28.23 -2.80
C SER A 318 11.39 27.16 -1.84
N LEU A 319 11.67 27.31 -0.55
CA LEU A 319 11.13 26.47 0.52
C LEU A 319 9.76 26.99 0.96
N GLY A 320 8.82 26.08 1.24
CA GLY A 320 7.54 26.41 1.89
C GLY A 320 6.50 27.10 1.00
N GLY A 321 6.58 26.97 -0.33
CA GLY A 321 5.58 27.52 -1.25
C GLY A 321 5.61 29.04 -1.38
N LEU A 322 6.72 29.68 -0.99
CA LEU A 322 6.91 31.12 -1.14
C LEU A 322 6.84 31.49 -2.64
N GLY A 323 5.85 32.29 -3.03
CA GLY A 323 5.59 32.65 -4.42
C GLY A 323 4.85 31.59 -5.24
N SER A 324 4.34 30.52 -4.61
CA SER A 324 3.46 29.54 -5.29
C SER A 324 1.98 29.92 -5.19
N GLY A 325 1.20 29.61 -6.22
CA GLY A 325 -0.22 29.89 -6.23
C GLY A 325 -0.93 29.28 -7.45
N PHE A 326 -2.25 29.17 -7.35
CA PHE A 326 -3.09 28.73 -8.47
C PHE A 326 -3.61 29.94 -9.24
N ALA A 327 -3.60 29.82 -10.56
CA ALA A 327 -4.22 30.77 -11.46
C ALA A 327 -5.30 30.07 -12.28
N ASN A 328 -6.51 30.60 -12.25
CA ASN A 328 -7.63 30.12 -13.07
C ASN A 328 -7.72 30.85 -14.41
N ASN A 329 -6.96 31.93 -14.57
CA ASN A 329 -6.93 32.76 -15.77
C ASN A 329 -5.58 33.51 -15.88
N GLN A 330 -5.40 34.15 -17.03
CA GLN A 330 -4.19 34.88 -17.40
C GLN A 330 -3.83 36.02 -16.44
N GLU A 331 -4.83 36.76 -15.93
CA GLU A 331 -4.57 37.89 -15.02
C GLU A 331 -4.07 37.41 -13.65
N GLU A 332 -4.68 36.36 -13.09
CA GLU A 332 -4.21 35.72 -11.86
C GLU A 332 -2.77 35.21 -12.02
N LEU A 333 -2.46 34.54 -13.14
CA LEU A 333 -1.12 34.02 -13.38
C LEU A 333 -0.08 35.13 -13.51
N LYS A 334 -0.42 36.22 -14.18
CA LYS A 334 0.47 37.38 -14.35
C LYS A 334 0.85 38.00 -13.01
N ILE A 335 -0.10 38.08 -12.07
CA ILE A 335 0.16 38.57 -10.71
C ILE A 335 1.10 37.62 -9.98
N LEU A 336 0.79 36.32 -9.99
CA LEU A 336 1.60 35.29 -9.33
C LEU A 336 3.01 35.21 -9.90
N ALA A 337 3.15 35.17 -11.23
CA ALA A 337 4.44 35.08 -11.90
C ALA A 337 5.33 36.29 -11.59
N LYS A 338 4.77 37.51 -11.53
CA LYS A 338 5.52 38.71 -11.12
C LYS A 338 6.03 38.61 -9.68
N GLN A 339 5.19 38.13 -8.76
CA GLN A 339 5.57 37.94 -7.37
C GLN A 339 6.63 36.86 -7.21
N ALA A 340 6.47 35.73 -7.90
CA ALA A 340 7.38 34.60 -7.85
C ALA A 340 8.75 34.93 -8.45
N LEU A 341 8.78 35.56 -9.64
CA LEU A 341 10.01 35.91 -10.35
C LEU A 341 10.78 37.06 -9.69
N ALA A 342 10.16 37.81 -8.77
CA ALA A 342 10.88 38.78 -7.93
C ALA A 342 11.76 38.10 -6.87
N HIS A 343 11.52 36.81 -6.57
CA HIS A 343 12.20 36.06 -5.53
C HIS A 343 12.93 34.81 -6.05
N SER A 344 12.70 34.40 -7.31
CA SER A 344 13.40 33.29 -7.97
C SER A 344 13.61 33.58 -9.45
N ASN A 345 14.72 33.11 -10.01
CA ASN A 345 15.03 33.28 -11.43
C ASN A 345 14.28 32.29 -12.34
N GLN A 346 13.55 31.33 -11.76
CA GLN A 346 12.82 30.31 -12.49
C GLN A 346 11.48 30.06 -11.80
N LEU A 347 10.45 29.89 -12.61
CA LEU A 347 9.09 29.55 -12.20
C LEU A 347 8.70 28.25 -12.91
N ILE A 348 7.95 27.38 -12.25
CA ILE A 348 7.39 26.16 -12.84
C ILE A 348 5.89 26.36 -12.95
N ILE A 349 5.35 26.20 -14.16
CA ILE A 349 3.92 26.21 -14.43
C ILE A 349 3.47 24.76 -14.61
N ASP A 350 2.64 24.27 -13.69
CA ASP A 350 2.03 22.95 -13.77
C ASP A 350 0.57 23.05 -14.20
N LYS A 351 0.08 22.05 -14.93
CA LYS A 351 -1.37 21.86 -15.06
C LYS A 351 -1.97 21.67 -13.67
N SER A 352 -2.97 22.49 -13.31
CA SER A 352 -3.68 22.27 -12.04
C SER A 352 -4.60 21.07 -12.20
N LEU A 353 -4.29 20.04 -11.44
CA LEU A 353 -5.11 18.83 -11.28
C LEU A 353 -5.89 18.88 -9.95
N ARG A 354 -6.09 20.07 -9.39
CA ARG A 354 -6.79 20.26 -8.11
C ARG A 354 -8.20 19.69 -8.16
N GLY A 355 -8.55 18.90 -7.16
CA GLY A 355 -9.86 18.23 -7.10
C GLY A 355 -9.91 16.90 -7.82
N TRP A 356 -8.83 16.48 -8.50
CA TRP A 356 -8.72 15.11 -9.02
C TRP A 356 -8.50 14.13 -7.87
N LYS A 357 -8.95 12.90 -8.07
CA LYS A 357 -8.70 11.80 -7.12
C LYS A 357 -7.21 11.51 -7.11
N GLU A 358 -6.63 11.36 -5.94
CA GLU A 358 -5.24 10.92 -5.80
C GLU A 358 -5.25 9.47 -5.35
N VAL A 359 -4.61 8.60 -6.15
CA VAL A 359 -4.60 7.15 -5.96
C VAL A 359 -3.16 6.67 -6.01
N GLU A 360 -2.78 5.78 -5.10
CA GLU A 360 -1.43 5.24 -5.04
C GLU A 360 -1.43 3.70 -5.03
N TYR A 361 -0.39 3.11 -5.60
CA TYR A 361 -0.18 1.67 -5.66
C TYR A 361 1.22 1.31 -5.15
N GLU A 362 1.27 0.26 -4.33
CA GLU A 362 2.49 -0.38 -3.87
C GLU A 362 2.79 -1.57 -4.79
N VAL A 363 3.88 -1.49 -5.52
CA VAL A 363 4.25 -2.46 -6.56
C VAL A 363 5.47 -3.23 -6.12
N VAL A 364 5.44 -4.55 -6.31
CA VAL A 364 6.57 -5.43 -6.06
C VAL A 364 6.98 -6.09 -7.37
N ARG A 365 8.27 -6.04 -7.69
CA ARG A 365 8.85 -6.66 -8.89
C ARG A 365 10.13 -7.42 -8.55
N ASP A 366 10.22 -8.67 -9.00
CA ASP A 366 11.44 -9.45 -8.86
C ASP A 366 12.39 -9.34 -10.07
N ALA A 367 13.55 -9.99 -9.98
CA ALA A 367 14.55 -10.04 -11.04
C ALA A 367 14.09 -10.83 -12.29
N PHE A 368 13.01 -11.61 -12.18
CA PHE A 368 12.47 -12.51 -13.20
C PHE A 368 11.21 -11.97 -13.88
N ASP A 369 10.90 -10.70 -13.63
CA ASP A 369 9.77 -9.95 -14.20
C ASP A 369 8.39 -10.44 -13.74
N ASN A 370 8.32 -11.12 -12.60
CA ASN A 370 7.09 -11.24 -11.84
C ASN A 370 6.83 -9.88 -11.17
N CYS A 371 5.66 -9.30 -11.42
CA CYS A 371 5.33 -7.94 -11.01
C CYS A 371 3.86 -7.90 -10.57
N ILE A 372 3.59 -7.46 -9.35
CA ILE A 372 2.26 -7.45 -8.73
C ILE A 372 2.00 -6.12 -8.01
N THR A 373 0.73 -5.79 -7.80
CA THR A 373 0.34 -4.68 -6.92
C THR A 373 -0.16 -5.19 -5.58
N VAL A 374 0.59 -4.93 -4.51
CA VAL A 374 0.32 -5.47 -3.16
C VAL A 374 -0.75 -4.67 -2.42
N CYS A 375 -0.80 -3.36 -2.65
CA CYS A 375 -1.79 -2.51 -2.01
C CYS A 375 -2.14 -1.37 -2.93
N ASN A 376 -3.39 -0.94 -2.89
CA ASN A 376 -3.83 0.28 -3.50
C ASN A 376 -4.52 1.15 -2.45
N MET A 377 -4.32 2.45 -2.54
CA MET A 377 -4.83 3.40 -1.56
C MET A 377 -5.44 4.60 -2.28
N GLU A 378 -6.53 5.11 -1.71
CA GLU A 378 -7.26 6.27 -2.21
C GLU A 378 -7.21 7.38 -1.17
N ASN A 379 -6.76 8.56 -1.59
CA ASN A 379 -6.81 9.73 -0.75
C ASN A 379 -8.26 10.25 -0.68
N LEU A 380 -8.75 10.42 0.54
CA LEU A 380 -10.03 11.09 0.79
C LEU A 380 -9.92 12.58 0.45
N ASP A 381 -8.79 13.18 0.84
CA ASP A 381 -8.44 14.54 0.45
C ASP A 381 -8.01 14.54 -1.02
N PRO A 382 -8.56 15.43 -1.86
CA PRO A 382 -8.23 15.47 -3.27
C PRO A 382 -6.83 16.04 -3.52
N LEU A 383 -6.32 15.85 -4.74
CA LEU A 383 -5.01 16.31 -5.14
C LEU A 383 -4.80 17.82 -4.86
N GLY A 384 -3.63 18.13 -4.31
CA GLY A 384 -3.24 19.45 -3.79
C GLY A 384 -2.88 19.40 -2.30
N ILE A 385 -3.25 18.30 -1.63
CA ILE A 385 -2.83 17.93 -0.27
C ILE A 385 -1.93 16.70 -0.42
N HIS A 386 -0.70 16.78 0.08
CA HIS A 386 0.28 15.69 -0.04
C HIS A 386 -0.26 14.40 0.59
N THR A 387 0.00 13.22 0.02
CA THR A 387 -0.41 11.90 0.61
C THR A 387 -0.05 11.76 2.10
N GLY A 388 1.09 12.33 2.48
CA GLY A 388 1.54 12.72 3.82
C GLY A 388 0.50 13.35 4.75
N GLU A 389 -0.11 14.41 4.27
CA GLU A 389 -1.09 15.25 4.95
C GLU A 389 -2.53 14.78 4.70
N SER A 390 -2.75 13.86 3.77
CA SER A 390 -4.07 13.38 3.41
C SER A 390 -4.57 12.30 4.37
N ILE A 391 -5.89 12.26 4.54
CA ILE A 391 -6.59 11.07 5.01
C ILE A 391 -6.60 10.05 3.85
N VAL A 392 -6.21 8.82 4.14
CA VAL A 392 -6.01 7.77 3.12
C VAL A 392 -6.81 6.53 3.50
N VAL A 393 -7.42 5.88 2.51
CA VAL A 393 -8.24 4.68 2.69
C VAL A 393 -7.66 3.52 1.87
N ALA A 394 -7.60 2.34 2.47
CA ALA A 394 -7.19 1.10 1.80
C ALA A 394 -8.24 -0.01 2.02
N PRO A 395 -8.65 -0.74 0.97
CA PRO A 395 -8.39 -0.47 -0.46
C PRO A 395 -9.16 0.78 -0.95
N SER A 396 -8.92 1.22 -2.19
CA SER A 396 -9.74 2.28 -2.82
C SER A 396 -11.23 1.92 -2.83
N GLN A 397 -12.11 2.91 -2.60
CA GLN A 397 -13.56 2.73 -2.45
C GLN A 397 -14.36 3.24 -3.65
N THR A 398 -13.85 4.22 -4.41
CA THR A 398 -14.63 4.94 -5.42
C THR A 398 -14.18 4.68 -6.86
N LEU A 399 -13.30 3.71 -7.08
CA LEU A 399 -12.85 3.29 -8.41
C LEU A 399 -13.75 2.18 -8.96
N SER A 400 -14.12 2.30 -10.23
CA SER A 400 -14.67 1.19 -11.00
C SER A 400 -13.60 0.12 -11.29
N ASN A 401 -14.03 -1.09 -11.66
CA ASN A 401 -13.09 -2.15 -12.08
C ASN A 401 -12.16 -1.69 -13.21
N ARG A 402 -12.68 -0.87 -14.14
CA ARG A 402 -11.92 -0.39 -15.30
C ARG A 402 -10.88 0.64 -14.89
N GLU A 403 -11.23 1.60 -14.03
CA GLU A 403 -10.26 2.57 -13.50
C GLU A 403 -9.18 1.87 -12.65
N TYR A 404 -9.59 0.94 -11.78
CA TYR A 404 -8.67 0.16 -10.96
C TYR A 404 -7.65 -0.60 -11.82
N ASN A 405 -8.12 -1.42 -12.78
CA ASN A 405 -7.22 -2.24 -13.58
C ASN A 405 -6.42 -1.44 -14.60
N MET A 406 -6.97 -0.33 -15.12
CA MET A 406 -6.20 0.62 -15.94
C MET A 406 -4.99 1.16 -15.16
N LEU A 407 -5.21 1.68 -13.95
CA LEU A 407 -4.12 2.21 -13.12
C LEU A 407 -3.15 1.11 -12.69
N ARG A 408 -3.66 -0.07 -12.30
CA ARG A 408 -2.85 -1.26 -11.96
C ARG A 408 -1.96 -1.70 -13.13
N THR A 409 -2.51 -1.89 -14.32
CA THR A 409 -1.78 -2.30 -15.53
C THR A 409 -0.71 -1.25 -15.87
N THR A 410 -1.04 0.03 -15.78
CA THR A 410 -0.08 1.12 -15.96
C THR A 410 1.03 1.09 -14.92
N ALA A 411 0.72 0.80 -13.66
CA ALA A 411 1.73 0.65 -12.60
C ALA A 411 2.75 -0.43 -12.98
N LEU A 412 2.27 -1.64 -13.31
CA LEU A 412 3.16 -2.74 -13.70
C LEU A 412 4.01 -2.38 -14.93
N LYS A 413 3.42 -1.71 -15.92
CA LYS A 413 4.10 -1.27 -17.14
C LYS A 413 5.22 -0.26 -16.84
N VAL A 414 4.94 0.77 -16.03
CA VAL A 414 5.91 1.80 -15.64
C VAL A 414 7.05 1.18 -14.82
N ILE A 415 6.73 0.37 -13.81
CA ILE A 415 7.74 -0.22 -12.93
C ILE A 415 8.65 -1.21 -13.66
N ARG A 416 8.10 -1.98 -14.61
CA ARG A 416 8.91 -2.81 -15.53
C ARG A 416 9.85 -1.98 -16.39
N HIS A 417 9.39 -0.84 -16.93
CA HIS A 417 10.18 0.05 -17.78
C HIS A 417 11.37 0.69 -17.04
N PHE A 418 11.16 1.13 -15.79
CA PHE A 418 12.25 1.61 -14.94
C PHE A 418 13.18 0.48 -14.46
N GLY A 419 12.77 -0.78 -14.58
CA GLY A 419 13.60 -1.93 -14.19
C GLY A 419 13.79 -2.06 -12.68
N VAL A 420 12.79 -1.64 -11.90
CA VAL A 420 12.78 -1.76 -10.43
C VAL A 420 12.85 -3.23 -10.02
N VAL A 421 13.60 -3.52 -8.95
CA VAL A 421 13.75 -4.87 -8.38
C VAL A 421 13.67 -4.75 -6.87
N GLY A 422 12.55 -5.17 -6.29
CA GLY A 422 12.17 -4.87 -4.92
C GLY A 422 10.77 -4.30 -4.88
N GLU A 423 10.59 -3.23 -4.12
CA GLU A 423 9.33 -2.52 -3.95
C GLU A 423 9.46 -1.07 -4.44
N CYS A 424 8.33 -0.50 -4.85
CA CYS A 424 8.18 0.93 -5.09
C CYS A 424 6.70 1.38 -4.95
N ASN A 425 6.52 2.67 -4.68
CA ASN A 425 5.23 3.35 -4.69
C ASN A 425 5.05 4.16 -5.99
N ILE A 426 3.85 4.14 -6.57
CA ILE A 426 3.48 4.98 -7.72
C ILE A 426 2.18 5.73 -7.42
N GLN A 427 2.12 7.01 -7.79
CA GLN A 427 0.98 7.90 -7.53
C GLN A 427 0.35 8.42 -8.82
N TYR A 428 -0.98 8.54 -8.80
CA TYR A 428 -1.80 8.99 -9.90
C TYR A 428 -2.72 10.13 -9.48
N ALA A 429 -2.97 11.04 -10.41
CA ALA A 429 -4.15 11.89 -10.39
C ALA A 429 -5.15 11.35 -11.41
N LEU A 430 -6.33 10.93 -10.95
CA LEU A 430 -7.44 10.44 -11.78
C LEU A 430 -8.57 11.47 -11.82
N ASN A 431 -9.05 11.78 -13.02
CA ASN A 431 -10.16 12.69 -13.21
C ASN A 431 -11.45 12.09 -12.62
N PRO A 432 -12.21 12.81 -11.77
CA PRO A 432 -13.43 12.28 -11.17
C PRO A 432 -14.58 12.08 -12.18
N GLU A 433 -14.48 12.64 -13.38
CA GLU A 433 -15.53 12.63 -14.40
C GLU A 433 -15.16 11.80 -15.65
N SER A 434 -13.94 11.24 -15.72
CA SER A 434 -13.48 10.44 -16.86
C SER A 434 -12.31 9.53 -16.51
N GLU A 435 -11.98 8.60 -17.39
CA GLU A 435 -10.81 7.71 -17.24
C GLU A 435 -9.46 8.42 -17.52
N GLN A 436 -9.45 9.74 -17.68
CA GLN A 436 -8.22 10.50 -17.86
C GLN A 436 -7.41 10.49 -16.56
N TYR A 437 -6.15 10.06 -16.63
CA TYR A 437 -5.21 10.12 -15.52
C TYR A 437 -3.86 10.71 -15.93
N PHE A 438 -3.09 11.11 -14.93
CA PHE A 438 -1.67 11.44 -15.05
C PHE A 438 -0.88 10.73 -13.95
N ILE A 439 0.32 10.27 -14.28
CA ILE A 439 1.29 9.81 -13.30
C ILE A 439 1.90 11.04 -12.61
N ILE A 440 1.96 11.02 -11.28
CA ILE A 440 2.50 12.12 -10.47
C ILE A 440 3.98 11.87 -10.18
N GLU A 441 4.28 10.71 -9.59
CA GLU A 441 5.65 10.31 -9.23
C GLU A 441 5.75 8.79 -9.03
N VAL A 442 6.99 8.30 -9.03
CA VAL A 442 7.36 6.95 -8.61
C VAL A 442 8.46 7.07 -7.57
N ASN A 443 8.25 6.48 -6.40
CA ASN A 443 9.24 6.37 -5.34
C ASN A 443 9.87 4.97 -5.41
N ALA A 444 11.06 4.84 -6.00
CA ALA A 444 11.75 3.56 -6.19
C ALA A 444 12.48 3.05 -4.92
N ARG A 445 11.81 3.19 -3.77
CA ARG A 445 12.30 2.83 -2.44
C ARG A 445 11.12 2.59 -1.50
N LEU A 446 11.40 1.96 -0.36
CA LEU A 446 10.46 1.92 0.73
C LEU A 446 10.12 3.33 1.18
N SER A 447 8.90 3.47 1.66
CA SER A 447 8.24 4.73 1.94
C SER A 447 7.29 4.59 3.12
N ARG A 448 6.75 5.71 3.60
CA ARG A 448 5.67 5.71 4.58
C ARG A 448 4.42 4.99 4.05
N SER A 449 4.10 5.16 2.75
CA SER A 449 3.03 4.41 2.08
C SER A 449 3.28 2.90 2.10
N SER A 450 4.52 2.45 1.89
CA SER A 450 4.88 1.02 1.97
C SER A 450 4.75 0.45 3.39
N ALA A 451 5.07 1.23 4.43
CA ALA A 451 4.87 0.81 5.82
C ALA A 451 3.38 0.71 6.13
N LEU A 452 2.59 1.73 5.78
CA LEU A 452 1.14 1.73 5.89
C LEU A 452 0.52 0.52 5.18
N ALA A 453 0.89 0.27 3.92
CA ALA A 453 0.41 -0.87 3.15
C ALA A 453 0.79 -2.21 3.77
N SER A 454 2.00 -2.33 4.33
CA SER A 454 2.41 -3.55 5.03
C SER A 454 1.52 -3.83 6.23
N LYS A 455 1.16 -2.80 7.00
CA LYS A 455 0.24 -2.95 8.14
C LYS A 455 -1.19 -3.15 7.69
N ALA A 456 -1.63 -2.47 6.64
CA ALA A 456 -2.99 -2.56 6.13
C ALA A 456 -3.29 -3.95 5.57
N THR A 457 -2.33 -4.57 4.87
CA THR A 457 -2.53 -5.85 4.18
C THR A 457 -2.07 -7.06 4.99
N GLY A 458 -1.11 -6.87 5.91
CA GLY A 458 -0.35 -7.96 6.53
C GLY A 458 0.84 -8.46 5.69
N TYR A 459 1.03 -7.91 4.48
CA TYR A 459 2.11 -8.28 3.56
C TYR A 459 3.42 -7.53 3.91
N PRO A 460 4.51 -8.20 4.30
CA PRO A 460 5.70 -7.52 4.79
C PRO A 460 6.60 -7.02 3.63
N LEU A 461 6.23 -5.88 3.01
CA LEU A 461 6.87 -5.34 1.81
C LEU A 461 8.41 -5.22 1.94
N ALA A 462 8.89 -4.66 3.04
CA ALA A 462 10.34 -4.49 3.27
C ALA A 462 11.09 -5.83 3.35
N TYR A 463 10.51 -6.84 4.00
CA TYR A 463 11.10 -8.18 4.09
C TYR A 463 11.16 -8.84 2.70
N VAL A 464 10.06 -8.76 1.94
CA VAL A 464 10.00 -9.29 0.57
C VAL A 464 11.01 -8.56 -0.33
N ALA A 465 11.04 -7.23 -0.32
CA ALA A 465 12.00 -6.43 -1.08
C ALA A 465 13.47 -6.81 -0.77
N ALA A 466 13.78 -7.10 0.49
CA ALA A 466 15.11 -7.57 0.88
C ALA A 466 15.43 -8.96 0.31
N LYS A 467 14.49 -9.91 0.29
CA LYS A 467 14.67 -11.22 -0.38
C LYS A 467 14.84 -11.06 -1.89
N LEU A 468 14.03 -10.20 -2.52
CA LEU A 468 14.15 -9.91 -3.96
C LEU A 468 15.49 -9.28 -4.32
N SER A 469 16.05 -8.44 -3.45
CA SER A 469 17.38 -7.85 -3.64
C SER A 469 18.51 -8.89 -3.70
N LEU A 470 18.26 -10.10 -3.17
CA LEU A 470 19.18 -11.24 -3.22
C LEU A 470 18.98 -12.13 -4.46
N GLY A 471 18.05 -11.77 -5.36
CA GLY A 471 17.74 -12.55 -6.56
C GLY A 471 16.81 -13.74 -6.32
N VAL A 472 16.10 -13.78 -5.18
CA VAL A 472 15.05 -14.78 -4.94
C VAL A 472 13.81 -14.41 -5.76
N ALA A 473 13.18 -15.37 -6.42
CA ALA A 473 11.95 -15.12 -7.18
C ALA A 473 10.77 -14.93 -6.24
N LEU A 474 9.82 -14.08 -6.63
CA LEU A 474 8.64 -13.79 -5.81
C LEU A 474 7.82 -15.06 -5.50
N PRO A 475 7.61 -16.01 -6.44
CA PRO A 475 6.93 -17.28 -6.16
C PRO A 475 7.60 -18.14 -5.08
N ASP A 476 8.93 -18.02 -4.92
CA ASP A 476 9.72 -18.83 -3.99
C ASP A 476 9.74 -18.26 -2.56
N ILE A 477 9.25 -17.03 -2.37
CA ILE A 477 9.09 -16.42 -1.06
C ILE A 477 7.76 -16.88 -0.47
N LYS A 478 7.76 -17.38 0.77
CA LYS A 478 6.53 -17.77 1.46
C LYS A 478 5.79 -16.56 2.00
N ASN A 479 4.45 -16.60 1.94
CA ASN A 479 3.61 -15.71 2.73
C ASN A 479 3.71 -16.12 4.21
N SER A 480 4.28 -15.26 5.06
CA SER A 480 4.46 -15.50 6.49
C SER A 480 3.14 -15.54 7.27
N VAL A 481 2.07 -14.94 6.75
CA VAL A 481 0.76 -14.90 7.42
C VAL A 481 0.04 -16.23 7.29
N THR A 482 -0.04 -16.80 6.08
CA THR A 482 -0.70 -18.10 5.83
C THR A 482 0.25 -19.29 6.06
N GLY A 483 1.57 -19.10 5.91
CA GLY A 483 2.61 -20.12 6.04
C GLY A 483 2.65 -21.18 4.93
N VAL A 484 1.60 -21.27 4.10
CA VAL A 484 1.42 -22.31 3.08
C VAL A 484 1.33 -21.77 1.65
N THR A 485 1.07 -20.47 1.47
CA THR A 485 1.01 -19.84 0.14
C THR A 485 2.29 -19.06 -0.18
N THR A 486 2.42 -18.66 -1.44
CA THR A 486 3.51 -17.81 -1.92
C THR A 486 3.27 -16.33 -1.59
N ALA A 487 4.32 -15.51 -1.57
CA ALA A 487 4.26 -14.05 -1.55
C ALA A 487 3.95 -13.45 -2.94
N CYS A 488 3.89 -14.25 -4.00
CA CYS A 488 3.48 -13.80 -5.32
C CYS A 488 1.95 -13.76 -5.43
N PHE A 489 1.28 -12.85 -4.75
CA PHE A 489 -0.17 -12.65 -4.82
C PHE A 489 -0.53 -11.20 -4.46
N GLU A 490 -1.72 -10.76 -4.86
CA GLU A 490 -2.27 -9.46 -4.45
C GLU A 490 -3.22 -9.66 -3.25
N PRO A 491 -2.93 -9.06 -2.08
CA PRO A 491 -3.79 -9.18 -0.91
C PRO A 491 -5.26 -8.83 -1.15
N SER A 492 -6.14 -9.58 -0.50
CA SER A 492 -7.58 -9.29 -0.45
C SER A 492 -7.97 -8.88 0.97
N LEU A 493 -8.64 -7.74 1.09
CA LEU A 493 -9.04 -7.16 2.37
C LEU A 493 -10.55 -7.26 2.51
N ASP A 494 -11.04 -7.94 3.54
CA ASP A 494 -12.46 -8.00 3.91
C ASP A 494 -12.83 -6.97 5.01
N TYR A 495 -11.99 -5.94 5.10
CA TYR A 495 -12.07 -4.79 5.98
C TYR A 495 -11.58 -3.53 5.25
N CYS A 496 -11.80 -2.39 5.89
CA CYS A 496 -11.40 -1.06 5.44
C CYS A 496 -10.42 -0.47 6.44
N VAL A 497 -9.34 0.09 5.91
CA VAL A 497 -8.29 0.75 6.68
C VAL A 497 -8.37 2.26 6.42
N VAL A 498 -8.29 3.06 7.49
CA VAL A 498 -8.23 4.52 7.38
C VAL A 498 -6.98 5.02 8.09
N LYS A 499 -6.12 5.72 7.35
CA LYS A 499 -4.99 6.47 7.89
C LYS A 499 -5.35 7.94 8.04
N ILE A 500 -4.99 8.53 9.18
CA ILE A 500 -5.10 9.97 9.40
C ILE A 500 -3.75 10.50 9.92
N PRO A 501 -3.20 11.59 9.34
CA PRO A 501 -2.00 12.22 9.86
C PRO A 501 -2.23 12.84 11.24
N ARG A 502 -1.15 12.96 12.02
CA ARG A 502 -1.11 13.71 13.28
C ARG A 502 -0.37 15.02 13.08
N TRP A 503 -0.95 16.10 13.57
CA TRP A 503 -0.37 17.44 13.54
C TRP A 503 -0.17 17.99 14.94
N ASP A 504 0.89 18.78 15.11
CA ASP A 504 1.20 19.54 16.33
C ASP A 504 1.31 21.05 16.04
N LEU A 505 0.59 21.54 15.02
CA LEU A 505 0.66 22.93 14.53
C LEU A 505 0.31 23.98 15.59
N SER A 506 -0.47 23.61 16.62
CA SER A 506 -0.79 24.50 17.75
C SER A 506 0.44 24.93 18.56
N LYS A 507 1.52 24.16 18.53
CA LYS A 507 2.80 24.50 19.19
C LYS A 507 3.56 25.61 18.47
N PHE A 508 3.19 25.93 17.23
CA PHE A 508 3.93 26.86 16.37
C PHE A 508 3.07 28.08 15.96
N VAL A 509 3.13 29.14 16.78
CA VAL A 509 2.28 30.35 16.61
C VAL A 509 2.49 31.05 15.25
N ARG A 510 3.70 30.96 14.67
CA ARG A 510 4.06 31.63 13.41
C ARG A 510 3.94 30.73 12.17
N VAL A 511 3.47 29.50 12.32
CA VAL A 511 3.31 28.56 11.21
C VAL A 511 1.85 28.52 10.76
N SER A 512 1.63 28.59 9.45
CA SER A 512 0.28 28.46 8.89
C SER A 512 -0.29 27.07 9.17
N LYS A 513 -1.57 27.03 9.58
CA LYS A 513 -2.33 25.80 9.83
C LYS A 513 -2.88 25.17 8.55
N ASN A 514 -2.75 25.85 7.41
CA ASN A 514 -3.19 25.31 6.14
C ASN A 514 -2.31 24.13 5.76
N ILE A 515 -2.93 23.03 5.34
CA ILE A 515 -2.25 21.85 4.80
C ILE A 515 -2.34 21.87 3.27
N GLY A 516 -1.38 21.23 2.61
CA GLY A 516 -1.25 21.26 1.15
C GLY A 516 -0.17 20.31 0.69
N SER A 517 0.53 20.64 -0.40
CA SER A 517 1.56 19.78 -1.01
C SER A 517 2.84 19.59 -0.20
N SER A 518 3.06 20.38 0.86
CA SER A 518 4.22 20.24 1.74
C SER A 518 3.81 19.68 3.09
N MET A 519 4.45 18.57 3.48
CA MET A 519 4.17 17.89 4.74
C MET A 519 4.50 18.75 5.97
N LYS A 520 3.62 18.66 6.97
CA LYS A 520 3.73 19.28 8.30
C LYS A 520 3.30 18.34 9.43
N SER A 521 2.68 17.22 9.09
CA SER A 521 2.36 16.13 10.01
C SER A 521 3.63 15.56 10.63
N VAL A 522 3.52 15.14 11.88
CA VAL A 522 4.63 14.67 12.74
C VAL A 522 4.53 13.18 13.06
N GLY A 523 3.51 12.51 12.52
CA GLY A 523 3.23 11.09 12.67
C GLY A 523 1.89 10.77 12.03
N GLU A 524 1.46 9.52 12.13
CA GLU A 524 0.17 9.07 11.60
C GLU A 524 -0.44 7.93 12.42
N VAL A 525 -1.73 7.71 12.22
CA VAL A 525 -2.46 6.58 12.78
C VAL A 525 -3.04 5.75 11.67
N MET A 526 -3.29 4.48 11.96
CA MET A 526 -4.07 3.60 11.11
C MET A 526 -5.17 2.96 11.96
N ALA A 527 -6.39 2.92 11.43
CA ALA A 527 -7.50 2.24 12.08
C ALA A 527 -8.15 1.25 11.12
N ILE A 528 -8.68 0.16 11.69
CA ILE A 528 -9.30 -0.93 10.93
C ILE A 528 -10.75 -1.10 11.39
N GLY A 529 -11.65 -1.25 10.43
CA GLY A 529 -13.07 -1.55 10.63
C GLY A 529 -13.64 -2.20 9.39
N ARG A 530 -14.81 -2.87 9.49
CA ARG A 530 -15.41 -3.52 8.30
C ARG A 530 -16.33 -2.62 7.48
N ASN A 531 -16.40 -1.36 7.87
CA ASN A 531 -16.96 -0.28 7.08
C ASN A 531 -16.15 1.00 7.31
N PHE A 532 -16.33 1.97 6.41
CA PHE A 532 -15.60 3.24 6.47
C PHE A 532 -15.91 3.99 7.77
N GLU A 533 -17.17 4.05 8.19
CA GLU A 533 -17.58 4.81 9.37
C GLU A 533 -16.87 4.33 10.65
N GLU A 534 -16.79 3.01 10.85
CA GLU A 534 -16.09 2.37 11.97
C GLU A 534 -14.59 2.72 11.99
N ALA A 535 -13.90 2.49 10.86
CA ALA A 535 -12.47 2.77 10.74
C ALA A 535 -12.18 4.27 10.88
N PHE A 536 -12.97 5.14 10.23
CA PHE A 536 -12.80 6.58 10.24
C PHE A 536 -12.95 7.18 11.65
N GLN A 537 -13.99 6.79 12.39
CA GLN A 537 -14.18 7.30 13.75
C GLN A 537 -13.11 6.82 14.73
N LYS A 538 -12.64 5.57 14.60
CA LYS A 538 -11.48 5.07 15.36
C LYS A 538 -10.23 5.90 15.07
N ALA A 539 -9.91 6.12 13.79
CA ALA A 539 -8.73 6.88 13.40
C ALA A 539 -8.76 8.30 13.98
N LEU A 540 -9.91 8.99 13.96
CA LEU A 540 -10.03 10.33 14.56
C LEU A 540 -9.70 10.33 16.06
N ARG A 541 -10.12 9.31 16.82
CA ARG A 541 -9.78 9.18 18.25
C ARG A 541 -8.31 8.83 18.48
N MET A 542 -7.73 8.01 17.62
CA MET A 542 -6.31 7.65 17.68
C MET A 542 -5.38 8.85 17.45
N VAL A 543 -5.78 9.81 16.59
CA VAL A 543 -5.02 11.04 16.34
C VAL A 543 -4.98 11.94 17.57
N ASP A 544 -6.08 12.07 18.29
CA ASP A 544 -6.20 12.99 19.43
C ASP A 544 -7.16 12.43 20.48
N GLU A 545 -6.63 12.07 21.65
CA GLU A 545 -7.39 11.50 22.77
C GLU A 545 -8.50 12.42 23.31
N THR A 546 -8.44 13.72 22.99
CA THR A 546 -9.47 14.67 23.38
C THR A 546 -10.71 14.61 22.48
N VAL A 547 -10.61 13.96 21.32
CA VAL A 547 -11.67 13.79 20.33
C VAL A 547 -12.41 12.48 20.57
N THR A 548 -13.74 12.47 20.41
CA THR A 548 -14.60 11.29 20.63
C THR A 548 -15.03 10.58 19.35
N GLY A 549 -14.69 11.14 18.18
CA GLY A 549 -15.05 10.66 16.85
C GLY A 549 -15.25 11.84 15.89
N PHE A 550 -16.16 11.69 14.93
CA PHE A 550 -16.50 12.74 13.96
C PHE A 550 -17.49 13.76 14.56
N ASP A 551 -16.98 14.60 15.47
CA ASP A 551 -17.76 15.48 16.33
C ASP A 551 -18.06 16.86 15.68
N PRO A 552 -19.34 17.23 15.45
CA PRO A 552 -19.72 18.51 14.85
C PRO A 552 -19.63 19.71 15.79
N TYR A 553 -19.37 19.52 17.09
CA TYR A 553 -19.38 20.58 18.10
C TYR A 553 -17.99 21.15 18.40
N LEU A 554 -16.91 20.50 17.93
CA LEU A 554 -15.53 20.94 18.14
C LEU A 554 -15.16 22.20 17.35
N LYS A 555 -15.80 22.40 16.19
CA LYS A 555 -15.60 23.56 15.33
C LYS A 555 -16.93 24.13 14.89
N LYS A 556 -16.90 25.40 14.50
CA LYS A 556 -18.03 26.06 13.82
C LYS A 556 -17.87 25.89 12.32
N VAL A 557 -18.98 25.97 11.60
CA VAL A 557 -18.97 26.02 10.13
C VAL A 557 -18.14 27.22 9.69
N LYS A 558 -17.17 26.98 8.82
CA LYS A 558 -16.31 27.99 8.22
C LYS A 558 -15.90 27.53 6.83
N GLU A 559 -16.59 28.03 5.81
CA GLU A 559 -16.42 27.57 4.42
C GLU A 559 -14.99 27.77 3.91
N GLU A 560 -14.30 28.81 4.38
CA GLU A 560 -12.88 29.04 4.05
C GLU A 560 -11.99 27.84 4.41
N GLU A 561 -12.24 27.17 5.53
CA GLU A 561 -11.47 25.98 5.97
C GLU A 561 -11.93 24.69 5.25
N LEU A 562 -13.12 24.70 4.64
CA LEU A 562 -13.56 23.63 3.74
C LEU A 562 -12.86 23.73 2.39
N ILE A 563 -12.66 24.95 1.88
CA ILE A 563 -11.97 25.26 0.62
C ILE A 563 -10.44 25.16 0.76
N GLN A 564 -9.89 25.76 1.82
CA GLN A 564 -8.47 25.73 2.17
C GLN A 564 -8.29 24.81 3.38
N ALA A 565 -7.91 23.56 3.11
CA ALA A 565 -7.81 22.54 4.14
C ALA A 565 -6.85 22.94 5.28
N THR A 566 -7.25 22.61 6.50
CA THR A 566 -6.46 22.73 7.73
C THR A 566 -6.43 21.39 8.45
N ASP A 567 -5.58 21.28 9.49
CA ASP A 567 -5.52 20.12 10.40
C ASP A 567 -6.85 19.85 11.14
N LYS A 568 -7.84 20.75 11.03
CA LYS A 568 -9.16 20.64 11.67
C LYS A 568 -10.33 20.61 10.67
N ARG A 569 -10.06 20.49 9.37
CA ARG A 569 -11.06 20.48 8.28
C ARG A 569 -12.21 19.50 8.54
N MET A 570 -11.90 18.29 9.01
CA MET A 570 -12.92 17.25 9.24
C MET A 570 -13.99 17.68 10.27
N PHE A 571 -13.61 18.41 11.31
CA PHE A 571 -14.58 18.89 12.31
C PHE A 571 -15.41 20.08 11.79
N VAL A 572 -14.85 20.89 10.90
CA VAL A 572 -15.62 21.92 10.18
C VAL A 572 -16.65 21.27 9.25
N LEU A 573 -16.26 20.17 8.60
CA LEU A 573 -17.14 19.40 7.73
C LEU A 573 -18.27 18.70 8.52
N ALA A 574 -17.96 18.12 9.69
CA ALA A 574 -18.96 17.60 10.62
C ALA A 574 -19.98 18.67 11.01
N ALA A 575 -19.51 19.87 11.38
CA ALA A 575 -20.38 21.00 11.71
C ALA A 575 -21.26 21.43 10.52
N ALA A 576 -20.73 21.40 9.29
CA ALA A 576 -21.47 21.76 8.09
C ALA A 576 -22.58 20.74 7.76
N LEU A 577 -22.28 19.44 7.91
CA LEU A 577 -23.28 18.38 7.80
C LEU A 577 -24.37 18.52 8.87
N LYS A 578 -24.01 18.82 10.12
CA LYS A 578 -24.96 19.09 11.22
C LYS A 578 -25.84 20.31 10.91
N ALA A 579 -25.27 21.33 10.25
CA ALA A 579 -25.97 22.49 9.72
C ALA A 579 -26.76 22.22 8.42
N LYS A 580 -26.90 20.95 8.01
CA LYS A 580 -27.68 20.48 6.85
C LYS A 580 -27.19 21.01 5.49
N TYR A 581 -25.89 21.20 5.34
CA TYR A 581 -25.33 21.47 4.01
C TYR A 581 -25.55 20.25 3.10
N SER A 582 -25.84 20.50 1.82
CA SER A 582 -26.01 19.41 0.85
C SER A 582 -24.67 18.79 0.48
N ILE A 583 -24.69 17.55 0.00
CA ILE A 583 -23.49 16.83 -0.41
C ILE A 583 -22.83 17.52 -1.61
N GLU A 584 -23.64 18.04 -2.53
CA GLU A 584 -23.17 18.79 -3.71
C GLU A 584 -22.42 20.05 -3.28
N LYS A 585 -22.98 20.82 -2.34
CA LYS A 585 -22.31 22.01 -1.79
C LYS A 585 -20.98 21.63 -1.13
N LEU A 586 -20.95 20.55 -0.35
CA LEU A 586 -19.72 20.11 0.31
C LEU A 586 -18.68 19.59 -0.69
N TYR A 587 -19.10 18.88 -1.75
CA TYR A 587 -18.24 18.49 -2.85
C TYR A 587 -17.65 19.73 -3.55
N ASP A 588 -18.44 20.76 -3.81
CA ASP A 588 -17.93 21.98 -4.45
C ASP A 588 -16.91 22.73 -3.59
N LEU A 589 -17.13 22.78 -2.29
CA LEU A 589 -16.20 23.40 -1.36
C LEU A 589 -14.94 22.58 -1.17
N THR A 590 -15.04 21.25 -1.14
CA THR A 590 -13.94 20.39 -0.67
C THR A 590 -13.25 19.56 -1.73
N LYS A 591 -13.98 19.21 -2.78
CA LYS A 591 -13.67 18.21 -3.80
C LYS A 591 -13.40 16.80 -3.24
N ILE A 592 -13.86 16.52 -2.01
CA ILE A 592 -13.90 15.17 -1.43
C ILE A 592 -15.03 14.39 -2.11
N ASP A 593 -14.76 13.17 -2.58
CA ASP A 593 -15.74 12.38 -3.33
C ASP A 593 -17.09 12.25 -2.58
N PRO A 594 -18.23 12.41 -3.27
CA PRO A 594 -19.56 12.31 -2.67
C PRO A 594 -19.81 11.02 -1.89
N TRP A 595 -19.15 9.91 -2.23
CA TRP A 595 -19.25 8.67 -1.46
C TRP A 595 -18.80 8.86 -0.01
N PHE A 596 -17.61 9.43 0.21
CA PHE A 596 -17.08 9.69 1.56
C PHE A 596 -17.97 10.69 2.31
N LEU A 597 -18.43 11.74 1.63
CA LEU A 597 -19.33 12.74 2.22
C LEU A 597 -20.66 12.11 2.68
N ASN A 598 -21.21 11.18 1.91
CA ASN A 598 -22.41 10.43 2.32
C ASN A 598 -22.14 9.52 3.52
N LYS A 599 -20.98 8.85 3.59
CA LYS A 599 -20.60 8.07 4.77
C LYS A 599 -20.46 8.93 6.03
N MET A 600 -19.87 10.12 5.91
CA MET A 600 -19.81 11.08 7.02
C MET A 600 -21.20 11.60 7.41
N LYS A 601 -22.08 11.80 6.43
CA LYS A 601 -23.47 12.17 6.67
C LYS A 601 -24.21 11.09 7.47
N ASN A 602 -24.00 9.80 7.19
CA ASN A 602 -24.58 8.70 7.98
C ASN A 602 -24.23 8.83 9.47
N ILE A 603 -22.98 9.19 9.79
CA ILE A 603 -22.53 9.39 11.18
C ILE A 603 -23.31 10.54 11.82
N ILE A 604 -23.43 11.68 11.14
CA ILE A 604 -24.13 12.86 11.68
C ILE A 604 -25.64 12.63 11.81
N GLU A 605 -26.25 11.92 10.86
CA GLU A 605 -27.67 11.55 10.95
C GLU A 605 -27.93 10.60 12.11
N PHE A 606 -27.04 9.63 12.34
CA PHE A 606 -27.16 8.73 13.48
C PHE A 606 -26.90 9.44 14.82
N LEU A 607 -25.98 10.40 14.86
CA LEU A 607 -25.79 11.28 16.02
C LEU A 607 -27.08 12.06 16.35
N ASN A 608 -27.75 12.63 15.34
CA ASN A 608 -29.04 13.30 15.56
C ASN A 608 -30.10 12.35 16.15
N LEU A 609 -30.11 11.09 15.70
CA LEU A 609 -31.01 10.07 16.23
C LEU A 609 -30.69 9.81 17.72
N LEU A 610 -29.43 9.59 18.08
CA LEU A 610 -29.01 9.39 19.48
C LEU A 610 -29.44 10.57 20.38
N GLU A 611 -29.18 11.80 19.95
CA GLU A 611 -29.57 13.01 20.69
C GLU A 611 -31.09 13.12 20.87
N SER A 612 -31.87 12.69 19.87
CA SER A 612 -33.34 12.73 19.94
C SER A 612 -33.93 11.67 20.86
N GLN A 613 -33.26 10.52 20.99
CA GLN A 613 -33.74 9.36 21.75
C GLN A 613 -33.34 9.43 23.22
N GLY A 614 -32.22 10.09 23.53
CA GLY A 614 -31.70 10.19 24.89
C GLY A 614 -31.36 8.82 25.46
N ASN A 615 -31.66 8.59 26.75
CA ASN A 615 -31.25 7.37 27.46
C ASN A 615 -32.02 6.09 27.06
N ASN A 616 -33.00 6.17 26.17
CA ASN A 616 -33.83 5.03 25.75
C ASN A 616 -33.21 4.30 24.55
N LEU A 617 -32.02 3.73 24.71
CA LEU A 617 -31.34 2.98 23.65
C LEU A 617 -31.56 1.48 23.82
N ASP A 618 -32.12 0.82 22.80
CA ASP A 618 -32.24 -0.63 22.76
C ASP A 618 -30.98 -1.30 22.17
N HIS A 619 -30.99 -2.64 22.11
CA HIS A 619 -29.91 -3.44 21.53
C HIS A 619 -29.62 -3.06 20.07
N SER A 620 -30.65 -2.86 19.26
CA SER A 620 -30.49 -2.58 17.83
C SER A 620 -29.82 -1.22 17.61
N MET A 621 -30.27 -0.20 18.35
CA MET A 621 -29.72 1.15 18.29
C MET A 621 -28.28 1.20 18.78
N LEU A 622 -27.97 0.55 19.92
CA LEU A 622 -26.59 0.50 20.42
C LEU A 622 -25.69 -0.26 19.45
N LEU A 623 -26.09 -1.45 18.99
CA LEU A 623 -25.30 -2.21 18.03
C LEU A 623 -25.04 -1.40 16.75
N GLN A 624 -26.04 -0.68 16.23
CA GLN A 624 -25.86 0.17 15.07
C GLN A 624 -24.92 1.35 15.35
N ALA A 625 -25.00 1.98 16.52
CA ALA A 625 -24.06 3.02 16.95
C ALA A 625 -22.62 2.48 16.93
N LYS A 626 -22.39 1.32 17.54
CA LYS A 626 -21.07 0.70 17.60
C LYS A 626 -20.56 0.27 16.23
N LYS A 627 -21.42 -0.28 15.37
CA LYS A 627 -21.09 -0.63 13.96
C LYS A 627 -20.70 0.58 13.11
N LEU A 628 -21.20 1.78 13.44
CA LEU A 628 -20.80 3.04 12.81
C LEU A 628 -19.54 3.65 13.45
N GLY A 629 -18.95 3.02 14.47
CA GLY A 629 -17.72 3.47 15.12
C GLY A 629 -17.90 4.44 16.28
N PHE A 630 -19.12 4.64 16.80
CA PHE A 630 -19.31 5.49 17.98
C PHE A 630 -18.67 4.87 19.22
N SER A 631 -17.80 5.63 19.90
CA SER A 631 -17.31 5.28 21.23
C SER A 631 -18.43 5.39 22.28
N ASP A 632 -18.29 4.68 23.39
CA ASP A 632 -19.19 4.79 24.54
C ASP A 632 -19.24 6.23 25.05
N LYS A 633 -18.09 6.95 24.99
CA LYS A 633 -18.00 8.38 25.29
C LYS A 633 -18.78 9.26 24.32
N ALA A 634 -18.73 8.99 23.01
CA ALA A 634 -19.51 9.75 22.03
C ALA A 634 -21.03 9.55 22.22
N ILE A 635 -21.46 8.31 22.46
CA ILE A 635 -22.86 7.98 22.77
C ILE A 635 -23.29 8.69 24.05
N ALA A 636 -22.48 8.61 25.11
CA ALA A 636 -22.76 9.24 26.39
C ALA A 636 -22.96 10.75 26.28
N VAL A 637 -22.10 11.44 25.52
CA VAL A 637 -22.26 12.88 25.25
C VAL A 637 -23.57 13.17 24.52
N ALA A 638 -23.91 12.39 23.49
CA ALA A 638 -25.13 12.58 22.71
C ALA A 638 -26.40 12.43 23.56
N ILE A 639 -26.43 11.44 24.47
CA ILE A 639 -27.60 11.14 25.31
C ILE A 639 -27.58 11.82 26.69
N LYS A 640 -26.56 12.64 26.98
CA LYS A 640 -26.34 13.31 28.27
C LYS A 640 -26.20 12.33 29.45
N SER A 641 -25.37 11.30 29.26
CA SER A 641 -25.01 10.28 30.25
C SER A 641 -23.49 10.26 30.49
N THR A 642 -23.00 9.21 31.15
CA THR A 642 -21.57 8.91 31.31
C THR A 642 -21.17 7.70 30.48
N ASP A 643 -19.92 7.67 30.03
CA ASP A 643 -19.36 6.58 29.23
C ASP A 643 -19.41 5.23 29.97
N LEU A 644 -19.20 5.21 31.29
CA LEU A 644 -19.34 3.99 32.10
C LEU A 644 -20.78 3.44 32.13
N VAL A 645 -21.79 4.30 32.14
CA VAL A 645 -23.21 3.87 32.10
C VAL A 645 -23.54 3.28 30.72
N VAL A 646 -23.07 3.91 29.64
CA VAL A 646 -23.23 3.38 28.28
C VAL A 646 -22.53 2.04 28.13
N ARG A 647 -21.29 1.92 28.63
CA ARG A 647 -20.53 0.66 28.63
C ARG A 647 -21.29 -0.45 29.35
N SER A 648 -21.71 -0.19 30.58
CA SER A 648 -22.45 -1.18 31.38
C SER A 648 -23.75 -1.60 30.69
N HIS A 649 -24.46 -0.66 30.05
CA HIS A 649 -25.70 -0.97 29.33
C HIS A 649 -25.43 -1.85 28.11
N ARG A 650 -24.45 -1.51 27.27
CA ARG A 650 -24.12 -2.31 26.08
C ARG A 650 -23.66 -3.72 26.44
N GLU A 651 -22.87 -3.88 27.51
CA GLU A 651 -22.41 -5.18 28.00
C GLU A 651 -23.59 -6.03 28.51
N GLN A 652 -24.51 -5.44 29.29
CA GLN A 652 -25.68 -6.13 29.83
C GLN A 652 -26.62 -6.67 28.75
N ILE A 653 -26.73 -5.98 27.62
CA ILE A 653 -27.59 -6.40 26.51
C ILE A 653 -26.82 -7.19 25.43
N GLY A 654 -25.52 -7.47 25.62
CA GLY A 654 -24.73 -8.31 24.71
C GLY A 654 -24.15 -7.59 23.48
N VAL A 655 -24.07 -6.26 23.48
CA VAL A 655 -23.40 -5.47 22.43
C VAL A 655 -21.91 -5.35 22.76
N ILE A 656 -21.13 -6.30 22.25
CA ILE A 656 -19.68 -6.41 22.42
C ILE A 656 -18.97 -6.52 21.05
N PRO A 657 -17.70 -6.13 20.94
CA PRO A 657 -16.94 -6.30 19.71
C PRO A 657 -16.43 -7.74 19.55
N PHE A 658 -16.06 -8.10 18.32
CA PHE A 658 -15.43 -9.37 18.00
C PHE A 658 -13.99 -9.16 17.51
N VAL A 659 -13.15 -10.18 17.73
CA VAL A 659 -11.74 -10.20 17.34
C VAL A 659 -11.62 -10.83 15.96
N LYS A 660 -11.03 -10.10 15.02
CA LYS A 660 -10.83 -10.54 13.64
C LYS A 660 -9.37 -10.56 13.24
N GLN A 661 -9.00 -11.53 12.41
CA GLN A 661 -7.64 -11.68 11.88
C GLN A 661 -7.44 -10.85 10.61
N ILE A 662 -6.21 -10.38 10.44
CA ILE A 662 -5.67 -9.88 9.17
C ILE A 662 -4.89 -11.04 8.56
N ASP A 663 -5.47 -11.69 7.57
CA ASP A 663 -4.97 -12.94 6.98
C ASP A 663 -4.33 -12.78 5.60
N THR A 664 -4.33 -11.56 5.05
CA THR A 664 -3.90 -11.17 3.68
C THR A 664 -4.81 -11.65 2.54
N VAL A 665 -5.76 -12.55 2.77
CA VAL A 665 -6.50 -13.29 1.73
C VAL A 665 -8.01 -13.39 1.96
N ALA A 666 -8.59 -12.59 2.85
CA ALA A 666 -10.02 -12.50 3.12
C ALA A 666 -10.68 -13.87 3.42
N GLY A 667 -10.01 -14.70 4.21
CA GLY A 667 -10.49 -16.02 4.62
C GLY A 667 -10.33 -17.14 3.59
N GLU A 668 -9.61 -16.91 2.47
CA GLU A 668 -9.30 -17.97 1.49
C GLU A 668 -8.43 -19.08 2.11
N TRP A 669 -7.42 -18.67 2.90
CA TRP A 669 -6.51 -19.54 3.63
C TRP A 669 -6.49 -19.16 5.11
N PRO A 670 -6.37 -20.14 6.02
CA PRO A 670 -6.26 -19.84 7.45
C PRO A 670 -4.95 -19.11 7.74
N ALA A 671 -5.02 -18.03 8.53
CA ALA A 671 -3.84 -17.36 9.06
C ALA A 671 -3.18 -18.20 10.18
N THR A 672 -1.86 -18.21 10.18
CA THR A 672 -1.01 -18.80 11.23
C THR A 672 -0.55 -17.77 12.26
N THR A 673 -0.73 -16.48 11.96
CA THR A 673 -0.38 -15.36 12.84
C THR A 673 -1.63 -14.78 13.50
N ASN A 674 -1.44 -14.15 14.66
CA ASN A 674 -2.49 -13.41 15.36
C ASN A 674 -2.26 -11.91 15.18
N TYR A 675 -2.42 -11.44 13.94
CA TYR A 675 -2.52 -10.02 13.64
C TYR A 675 -4.00 -9.62 13.62
N LEU A 676 -4.43 -8.78 14.55
CA LEU A 676 -5.82 -8.68 14.99
C LEU A 676 -6.34 -7.23 15.01
N TYR A 677 -7.65 -7.10 14.83
CA TYR A 677 -8.40 -5.87 15.12
C TYR A 677 -9.77 -6.21 15.75
N LEU A 678 -10.42 -5.22 16.36
CA LEU A 678 -11.78 -5.38 16.88
C LEU A 678 -12.81 -4.82 15.91
N THR A 679 -13.98 -5.45 15.83
CA THR A 679 -15.10 -4.89 15.06
C THR A 679 -16.45 -5.30 15.63
N TYR A 680 -17.43 -4.40 15.54
CA TYR A 680 -18.83 -4.70 15.83
C TYR A 680 -19.58 -5.27 14.60
N ASN A 681 -18.93 -5.31 13.44
CA ASN A 681 -19.48 -5.82 12.17
C ASN A 681 -19.18 -7.31 11.95
N ALA A 682 -19.36 -8.09 13.02
CA ALA A 682 -19.07 -9.51 13.06
C ALA A 682 -20.05 -10.25 14.00
N THR A 683 -20.00 -11.58 13.97
CA THR A 683 -20.84 -12.46 14.80
C THR A 683 -20.04 -13.50 15.59
N THR A 684 -18.76 -13.67 15.28
CA THR A 684 -17.85 -14.62 15.94
C THR A 684 -16.43 -14.07 15.97
N HIS A 685 -15.62 -14.53 16.93
CA HIS A 685 -14.17 -14.31 16.94
C HIS A 685 -13.46 -15.29 16.00
N ASP A 686 -12.31 -14.90 15.44
CA ASP A 686 -11.50 -15.78 14.58
C ASP A 686 -10.52 -16.64 15.39
N ILE A 687 -10.23 -16.24 16.64
CA ILE A 687 -9.28 -16.93 17.52
C ILE A 687 -9.95 -17.42 18.79
N LYS A 688 -9.23 -18.28 19.52
CA LYS A 688 -9.59 -18.75 20.88
C LYS A 688 -8.88 -17.90 21.94
N PHE A 689 -9.40 -17.87 23.15
CA PHE A 689 -8.86 -17.09 24.28
C PHE A 689 -8.50 -18.04 25.44
N PRO A 690 -7.27 -18.60 25.45
CA PRO A 690 -6.86 -19.51 26.52
C PRO A 690 -6.40 -18.79 27.80
N GLY A 691 -6.37 -17.46 27.82
CA GLY A 691 -5.91 -16.66 28.95
C GLY A 691 -4.40 -16.64 29.14
N SER A 692 -3.95 -16.01 30.23
CA SER A 692 -2.54 -15.96 30.68
C SER A 692 -1.56 -15.16 29.81
N PHE A 693 -2.05 -14.17 29.06
CA PHE A 693 -1.20 -13.24 28.31
C PHE A 693 -0.87 -11.98 29.13
N THR A 694 0.30 -11.39 28.87
CA THR A 694 0.69 -10.08 29.41
C THR A 694 0.48 -9.00 28.35
N ILE A 695 -0.35 -7.99 28.65
CA ILE A 695 -0.57 -6.86 27.74
C ILE A 695 0.59 -5.86 27.87
N VAL A 696 1.15 -5.48 26.73
CA VAL A 696 2.06 -4.35 26.56
C VAL A 696 1.34 -3.29 25.71
N VAL A 697 1.19 -2.10 26.27
CA VAL A 697 0.55 -0.97 25.59
C VAL A 697 1.63 -0.14 24.89
N GLY A 698 1.43 0.15 23.62
CA GLY A 698 2.37 0.90 22.79
C GLY A 698 2.39 2.40 23.05
N SER A 699 3.20 3.09 22.26
CA SER A 699 3.37 4.56 22.33
C SER A 699 2.19 5.34 21.73
N GLY A 700 1.35 4.69 20.91
CA GLY A 700 0.43 5.38 20.03
C GLY A 700 1.16 6.23 18.99
N VAL A 701 0.46 7.25 18.47
CA VAL A 701 0.97 8.11 17.40
C VAL A 701 2.15 8.98 17.83
N TYR A 702 3.16 9.05 16.97
CA TYR A 702 4.26 9.98 17.15
C TYR A 702 3.80 11.43 17.12
N ARG A 703 4.41 12.22 18.00
CA ARG A 703 4.14 13.65 18.15
C ARG A 703 5.37 14.32 18.78
N ILE A 704 5.42 15.65 18.78
CA ILE A 704 6.56 16.36 19.37
C ILE A 704 6.59 16.07 20.87
N GLY A 705 7.65 15.42 21.33
CA GLY A 705 7.84 14.96 22.71
C GLY A 705 7.51 13.48 22.96
N SER A 706 7.05 12.75 21.94
CA SER A 706 6.83 11.30 22.00
C SER A 706 7.10 10.67 20.64
N SER A 707 8.29 10.08 20.47
CA SER A 707 8.75 9.49 19.21
C SER A 707 9.22 8.04 19.38
N VAL A 708 10.13 7.58 18.51
CA VAL A 708 10.55 6.18 18.36
C VAL A 708 11.16 5.59 19.63
N GLU A 709 11.66 6.43 20.55
CA GLU A 709 12.20 5.99 21.83
C GLU A 709 11.18 5.21 22.67
N PHE A 710 9.89 5.52 22.54
CA PHE A 710 8.83 4.77 23.24
C PHE A 710 8.52 3.44 22.54
N ASP A 711 8.66 3.39 21.22
CA ASP A 711 8.57 2.13 20.47
C ASP A 711 9.74 1.19 20.83
N TRP A 712 10.94 1.74 20.96
CA TRP A 712 12.12 1.02 21.45
C TRP A 712 11.90 0.41 22.84
N CYS A 713 11.31 1.19 23.77
CA CYS A 713 10.93 0.68 25.09
C CYS A 713 9.92 -0.47 25.01
N ALA A 714 8.88 -0.33 24.19
CA ALA A 714 7.84 -1.35 24.02
C ALA A 714 8.40 -2.65 23.42
N VAL A 715 9.20 -2.55 22.35
CA VAL A 715 9.86 -3.71 21.72
C VAL A 715 10.86 -4.37 22.67
N GLY A 716 11.61 -3.57 23.44
CA GLY A 716 12.49 -4.10 24.49
C GLY A 716 11.73 -4.93 25.53
N CYS A 717 10.59 -4.40 26.00
CA CYS A 717 9.71 -5.11 26.93
C CYS A 717 9.18 -6.43 26.35
N LEU A 718 8.67 -6.41 25.12
CA LEU A 718 8.18 -7.61 24.42
C LEU A 718 9.26 -8.69 24.30
N ARG A 719 10.49 -8.29 23.94
CA ARG A 719 11.63 -9.21 23.82
C ARG A 719 11.99 -9.84 25.17
N GLU A 720 12.02 -9.06 26.24
CA GLU A 720 12.33 -9.61 27.57
C GLU A 720 11.21 -10.52 28.10
N LEU A 721 9.94 -10.17 27.88
CA LEU A 721 8.83 -11.06 28.21
C LEU A 721 8.92 -12.40 27.46
N ARG A 722 9.27 -12.36 26.17
CA ARG A 722 9.53 -13.56 25.37
C ARG A 722 10.71 -14.37 25.91
N ASN A 723 11.81 -13.74 26.32
CA ASN A 723 12.95 -14.40 26.96
C ASN A 723 12.56 -15.08 28.28
N LEU A 724 11.60 -14.52 29.01
CA LEU A 724 11.03 -15.07 30.24
C LEU A 724 9.95 -16.14 29.97
N GLY A 725 9.69 -16.51 28.70
CA GLY A 725 8.68 -17.49 28.32
C GLY A 725 7.24 -17.03 28.58
N ARG A 726 7.00 -15.72 28.64
CA ARG A 726 5.67 -15.13 28.83
C ARG A 726 5.01 -14.86 27.49
N SER A 727 3.76 -15.29 27.33
CA SER A 727 2.96 -14.91 26.17
C SER A 727 2.49 -13.45 26.28
N THR A 728 2.49 -12.75 25.15
CA THR A 728 2.36 -11.30 25.06
C THR A 728 1.26 -10.86 24.11
N ILE A 729 0.53 -9.83 24.52
CA ILE A 729 -0.39 -9.07 23.69
C ILE A 729 0.19 -7.68 23.50
N MET A 730 0.35 -7.22 22.26
CA MET A 730 0.69 -5.84 21.95
C MET A 730 -0.58 -5.08 21.51
N ILE A 731 -0.80 -3.89 22.06
CA ILE A 731 -1.87 -2.97 21.60
C ILE A 731 -1.22 -1.66 21.15
N ASN A 732 -1.31 -1.34 19.87
CA ASN A 732 -0.83 -0.08 19.29
C ASN A 732 -1.51 0.21 17.96
N TYR A 733 -1.45 1.46 17.50
CA TYR A 733 -2.13 1.89 16.27
C TYR A 733 -1.25 2.76 15.35
N ASN A 734 0.05 2.84 15.63
CA ASN A 734 0.99 3.61 14.82
C ASN A 734 1.63 2.71 13.74
N PRO A 735 1.34 2.92 12.44
CA PRO A 735 1.79 2.03 11.37
C PRO A 735 3.30 2.11 11.09
N GLU A 736 3.98 3.13 11.62
CA GLU A 736 5.42 3.35 11.43
C GLU A 736 6.29 2.51 12.37
N THR A 737 5.68 1.77 13.31
CA THR A 737 6.39 1.16 14.45
C THR A 737 6.85 -0.27 14.20
N VAL A 738 7.93 -0.65 14.86
CA VAL A 738 8.36 -2.06 14.96
C VAL A 738 7.48 -2.82 15.95
N SER A 739 6.93 -2.17 16.99
CA SER A 739 6.00 -2.87 17.90
C SER A 739 4.72 -3.35 17.23
N THR A 740 4.29 -2.72 16.13
CA THR A 740 3.16 -3.20 15.31
C THR A 740 3.57 -4.20 14.22
N ASP A 741 4.76 -4.81 14.33
CA ASP A 741 5.09 -6.01 13.57
C ASP A 741 4.54 -7.24 14.32
N TYR A 742 3.70 -8.04 13.64
CA TYR A 742 3.05 -9.20 14.25
C TYR A 742 4.07 -10.27 14.72
N ASP A 743 5.31 -10.25 14.21
CA ASP A 743 6.36 -11.16 14.67
C ASP A 743 6.96 -10.80 16.04
N MET A 744 6.67 -9.59 16.56
CA MET A 744 7.23 -9.11 17.84
C MET A 744 6.48 -9.62 19.07
N CYS A 745 5.26 -10.12 18.92
CA CYS A 745 4.41 -10.59 20.02
C CYS A 745 3.61 -11.84 19.61
N ASP A 746 2.89 -12.45 20.56
CA ASP A 746 2.05 -13.62 20.27
C ASP A 746 0.68 -13.24 19.71
N ARG A 747 0.21 -12.03 20.04
CA ARG A 747 -1.01 -11.38 19.53
C ARG A 747 -0.78 -9.90 19.39
N LEU A 748 -0.96 -9.38 18.18
CA LEU A 748 -0.92 -7.95 17.90
C LEU A 748 -2.33 -7.45 17.65
N TYR A 749 -2.83 -6.57 18.51
CA TYR A 749 -4.04 -5.80 18.27
C TYR A 749 -3.66 -4.44 17.69
N PHE A 750 -3.98 -4.23 16.40
CA PHE A 750 -3.87 -2.92 15.77
C PHE A 750 -5.09 -2.07 16.13
N GLU A 751 -5.11 -1.57 17.36
CA GLU A 751 -6.32 -0.99 17.98
C GLU A 751 -6.06 0.25 18.82
N GLU A 752 -7.16 0.96 19.07
CA GLU A 752 -7.20 2.20 19.84
C GLU A 752 -6.69 1.99 21.28
N ILE A 753 -5.81 2.88 21.74
CA ILE A 753 -5.36 2.90 23.15
C ILE A 753 -6.30 3.84 23.93
N SER A 754 -7.51 3.36 24.20
CA SER A 754 -8.48 4.03 25.08
C SER A 754 -8.96 3.08 26.16
N PHE A 755 -9.52 3.62 27.26
CA PHE A 755 -10.06 2.80 28.34
C PHE A 755 -11.10 1.79 27.83
N GLU A 756 -11.98 2.22 26.91
CA GLU A 756 -13.01 1.38 26.33
C GLU A 756 -12.43 0.15 25.62
N VAL A 757 -11.50 0.38 24.70
CA VAL A 757 -10.96 -0.66 23.81
C VAL A 757 -9.94 -1.54 24.53
N VAL A 758 -9.07 -0.96 25.36
CA VAL A 758 -8.11 -1.74 26.16
C VAL A 758 -8.86 -2.64 27.15
N MET A 759 -9.96 -2.17 27.74
CA MET A 759 -10.77 -2.99 28.63
C MET A 759 -11.55 -4.07 27.87
N ASP A 760 -12.05 -3.79 26.66
CA ASP A 760 -12.67 -4.80 25.80
C ASP A 760 -11.68 -5.94 25.49
N ILE A 761 -10.44 -5.61 25.09
CA ILE A 761 -9.40 -6.61 24.82
C ILE A 761 -9.07 -7.38 26.10
N TYR A 762 -8.89 -6.69 27.23
CA TYR A 762 -8.58 -7.32 28.51
C TYR A 762 -9.68 -8.29 28.95
N GLN A 763 -10.97 -7.94 28.79
CA GLN A 763 -12.08 -8.81 29.16
C GLN A 763 -12.27 -9.99 28.21
N ILE A 764 -11.99 -9.83 26.92
CA ILE A 764 -12.09 -10.91 25.93
C ILE A 764 -10.95 -11.93 26.13
N GLU A 765 -9.76 -11.45 26.51
CA GLU A 765 -8.55 -12.27 26.67
C GLU A 765 -8.43 -12.98 28.02
N ASN A 766 -9.20 -12.55 29.04
CA ASN A 766 -9.29 -13.22 30.35
C ASN A 766 -10.47 -14.17 30.42
#